data_AF-A0A2W2F5J1-F1
#
_entry.id   AF-A0A2W2F5J1-F1
#
_cell.length_a   1.000
_cell.length_b   1.000
_cell.length_c   1.000
_cell.angle_alpha   90.00
_cell.angle_beta   90.00
_cell.angle_gamma   90.00
#
_symmetry.space_group_name_H-M   'P 1'
#
loop_
_entity.id
_entity.type
_entity.pdbx_description
1 polymer ?
#
loop_
_entity_poly.entity_id
_entity_poly.type
_entity_poly.pdbx_seq_one_letter_code
_entity_poly.pdbx_strand_id
1 'polypeptide(L)'
;MGAIGAQRTPPDEVILVIDHNVELVAWSATEFDGVTVLAHEGTRGTAAARNRALAAARGDVVAFLDDETAPDPDWTERLLEAYADPEVVAVRSRLAIRWEAGRPNWFPNELAWVVGAPCTGAPDDGGPIDDLYGAGLSIRRETLFAAGGFPEDLDHQAGGMLAEPPAGAKTELRLRLHDLAPGAKLVQQPAATLRVRLAARRGGIGHLVSRCAAEGKSLAAVPQRAQGRAALGAHLAPIRAGLPRAVFRTLTATGPRDVEAWRALAAMLLALVATTVGYLNGRLQSTRTDEIRRTSTLTWFVARTALPVATVLWGLSLRSVDLDAMTDLGLITVMPATFWAAIVVMVAGFVALLSDKFALELWHAGYVLVLIAVLHATPALLYPTLRYSWAWKHVSVIDYLIRHGVTDPAPGPLSAYHQWPGFFSFFATMTQMAGLDDALDIASWGPLAFNIATLLPLLLLFRTVTRNRQLVWGGVWVFFSCSWVGQDYFSPQATTLVMYLTILAVMVRRFRRGPIRAGADPDGLAAEPPPITSARHRLIWATLLMMPIVAITSAHQLTPLMLVGALTALFVLRRYRNLGLLLVTAAVVAGWDVIIAWQVLESRFSDIMESLGDAGGNLSAGLIALGTASPGQVIVAYADRALSVGLWGLALCGAFVRRRWLRRPGLPLLMIGIAPLAFLAGGSYGGEIIFRVYLFALPLTALLAAALFLPARRAWVRTLVFPVVLLLMVTGFFFGNYGKEQSNYFTTDEVHLVRALHRIAPQRSLIVAPTFFLPAAYDQYERYDHIWLDELPPSREAVPNLPGHVPTLPEFVKDPSPALIDLMGAVPPGAKAYLVLNRAQLPATETAGIFPKGTIDRLIREISGSGRFRQVLGNDGGVVYELLPQTKAGKS
;
A
#
# COMPACT_ATOMS: atom_id res chain seq x y z
N MET A 1 -31.32 -22.15 -40.39
CA MET A 1 -32.49 -22.90 -40.94
C MET A 1 -32.08 -24.01 -41.90
N GLY A 2 -31.48 -23.75 -43.06
CA GLY A 2 -31.07 -24.82 -44.01
C GLY A 2 -30.18 -25.92 -43.39
N ALA A 3 -29.24 -25.56 -42.52
CA ALA A 3 -28.41 -26.53 -41.79
C ALA A 3 -29.20 -27.39 -40.76
N ILE A 4 -30.30 -26.86 -40.22
CA ILE A 4 -31.19 -27.59 -39.31
C ILE A 4 -32.08 -28.56 -40.10
N GLY A 5 -32.58 -28.14 -41.27
CA GLY A 5 -33.35 -29.03 -42.15
C GLY A 5 -32.52 -30.16 -42.78
N ALA A 6 -31.19 -30.01 -42.82
CA ALA A 6 -30.25 -31.01 -43.33
C ALA A 6 -29.75 -32.00 -42.27
N GLN A 7 -30.30 -31.99 -41.05
CA GLN A 7 -29.94 -32.96 -40.03
C GLN A 7 -30.40 -34.36 -40.44
N ARG A 8 -29.52 -35.36 -40.29
CA ARG A 8 -29.84 -36.78 -40.55
C ARG A 8 -30.97 -37.27 -39.65
N THR A 9 -30.93 -36.85 -38.39
CA THR A 9 -32.02 -36.99 -37.43
C THR A 9 -32.63 -35.61 -37.24
N PRO A 10 -33.79 -35.31 -37.86
CA PRO A 10 -34.40 -34.00 -37.77
C PRO A 10 -34.85 -33.73 -36.32
N PRO A 11 -34.80 -32.47 -35.85
CA PRO A 11 -35.40 -32.11 -34.58
C PRO A 11 -36.92 -32.28 -34.64
N ASP A 12 -37.54 -32.68 -33.52
CA ASP A 12 -38.99 -32.88 -33.43
C ASP A 12 -39.78 -31.58 -33.68
N GLU A 13 -39.18 -30.44 -33.31
CA GLU A 13 -39.72 -29.11 -33.62
C GLU A 13 -38.61 -28.06 -33.68
N VAL A 14 -38.86 -26.98 -34.41
CA VAL A 14 -37.97 -25.82 -34.47
C VAL A 14 -38.75 -24.58 -34.05
N ILE A 15 -38.24 -23.88 -33.03
CA ILE A 15 -38.83 -22.66 -32.49
C ILE A 15 -37.87 -21.49 -32.78
N LEU A 16 -38.34 -20.51 -33.54
CA LEU A 16 -37.62 -19.29 -33.84
C LEU A 16 -38.21 -18.13 -33.03
N VAL A 17 -37.48 -17.65 -32.03
CA VAL A 17 -37.89 -16.49 -31.23
C VAL A 17 -37.19 -15.25 -31.76
N ILE A 18 -37.97 -14.22 -32.08
CA ILE A 18 -37.46 -12.94 -32.57
C ILE A 18 -37.69 -11.87 -31.52
N ASP A 19 -36.59 -11.34 -30.99
CA ASP A 19 -36.58 -10.34 -29.91
C ASP A 19 -36.72 -8.93 -30.48
N HIS A 20 -37.89 -8.30 -30.27
CA HIS A 20 -38.18 -6.91 -30.63
C HIS A 20 -37.96 -6.51 -32.11
N ASN A 21 -38.28 -7.40 -33.05
CA ASN A 21 -38.28 -7.09 -34.48
C ASN A 21 -39.52 -7.64 -35.19
N VAL A 22 -40.57 -6.81 -35.26
CA VAL A 22 -41.88 -7.18 -35.82
C VAL A 22 -41.80 -7.49 -37.32
N GLU A 23 -40.98 -6.75 -38.07
CA GLU A 23 -40.79 -6.99 -39.51
C GLU A 23 -40.18 -8.36 -39.77
N LEU A 24 -39.17 -8.74 -38.97
CA LEU A 24 -38.52 -10.04 -39.08
C LEU A 24 -39.46 -11.18 -38.66
N VAL A 25 -40.37 -10.95 -37.70
CA VAL A 25 -41.42 -11.93 -37.33
C VAL A 25 -42.33 -12.20 -38.53
N ALA A 26 -42.86 -11.15 -39.14
CA ALA A 26 -43.75 -11.28 -40.29
C ALA A 26 -43.06 -11.98 -41.46
N TRP A 27 -41.83 -11.58 -41.78
CA TRP A 27 -41.03 -12.22 -42.83
C TRP A 27 -40.75 -13.70 -42.52
N SER A 28 -40.29 -14.02 -41.32
CA SER A 28 -39.93 -15.39 -40.92
C SER A 28 -41.13 -16.33 -40.92
N ALA A 29 -42.30 -15.84 -40.52
CA ALA A 29 -43.55 -16.62 -40.53
C ALA A 29 -44.02 -16.97 -41.95
N THR A 30 -43.61 -16.19 -42.95
CA THR A 30 -43.92 -16.48 -44.37
C THR A 30 -42.84 -17.31 -45.07
N GLU A 31 -41.57 -17.14 -44.69
CA GLU A 31 -40.44 -17.77 -45.37
C GLU A 31 -40.20 -19.22 -44.92
N PHE A 32 -40.44 -19.52 -43.64
CA PHE A 32 -40.07 -20.83 -43.07
C PHE A 32 -41.29 -21.71 -42.80
N ASP A 33 -41.42 -22.78 -43.60
CA ASP A 33 -42.41 -23.83 -43.36
C ASP A 33 -41.95 -24.81 -42.26
N GLY A 34 -42.89 -25.31 -41.45
CA GLY A 34 -42.61 -26.24 -40.34
C GLY A 34 -41.90 -25.63 -39.12
N VAL A 35 -41.81 -24.30 -39.01
CA VAL A 35 -41.11 -23.58 -37.93
C VAL A 35 -42.10 -22.77 -37.10
N THR A 36 -42.04 -22.91 -35.78
CA THR A 36 -42.85 -22.10 -34.87
C THR A 36 -42.15 -20.75 -34.64
N VAL A 37 -42.66 -19.69 -35.26
CA VAL A 37 -42.14 -18.32 -35.09
C VAL A 37 -42.85 -17.63 -33.92
N LEU A 38 -42.08 -17.14 -32.95
CA LEU A 38 -42.60 -16.42 -31.78
C LEU A 38 -42.00 -15.01 -31.72
N ALA A 39 -42.86 -14.01 -31.58
CA ALA A 39 -42.45 -12.67 -31.19
C ALA A 39 -42.15 -12.61 -29.68
N HIS A 40 -41.09 -11.90 -29.30
CA HIS A 40 -40.83 -11.52 -27.91
C HIS A 40 -40.82 -9.99 -27.77
N GLU A 41 -41.74 -9.49 -26.95
CA GLU A 41 -41.96 -8.05 -26.68
C GLU A 41 -41.74 -7.71 -25.19
N GLY A 42 -41.28 -8.68 -24.39
CA GLY A 42 -41.04 -8.51 -22.96
C GLY A 42 -39.68 -7.88 -22.64
N THR A 43 -39.00 -8.32 -21.59
CA THR A 43 -37.64 -7.86 -21.29
C THR A 43 -36.69 -8.21 -22.44
N ARG A 44 -36.02 -7.22 -23.03
CA ARG A 44 -34.99 -7.45 -24.06
C ARG A 44 -33.84 -8.29 -23.53
N GLY A 45 -33.37 -9.23 -24.35
CA GLY A 45 -32.21 -10.05 -24.04
C GLY A 45 -32.40 -11.53 -24.36
N THR A 46 -31.27 -12.17 -24.60
CA THR A 46 -31.17 -13.58 -25.03
C THR A 46 -31.74 -14.54 -23.98
N ALA A 47 -31.60 -14.24 -22.69
CA ALA A 47 -32.19 -15.06 -21.62
C ALA A 47 -33.72 -15.10 -21.68
N ALA A 48 -34.36 -13.93 -21.85
CA ALA A 48 -35.81 -13.83 -21.92
C ALA A 48 -36.37 -14.47 -23.21
N ALA A 49 -35.69 -14.27 -24.35
CA ALA A 49 -36.02 -14.95 -25.60
C ALA A 49 -35.91 -16.48 -25.48
N ARG A 50 -34.87 -16.99 -24.83
CA ARG A 50 -34.70 -18.43 -24.57
C ARG A 50 -35.76 -18.99 -23.62
N ASN A 51 -36.18 -18.23 -22.60
CA ASN A 51 -37.28 -18.62 -21.72
C ASN A 51 -38.63 -18.64 -22.46
N ARG A 52 -38.86 -17.69 -23.37
CA ARG A 52 -40.04 -17.67 -24.23
C ARG A 52 -40.11 -18.92 -25.12
N ALA A 53 -38.97 -19.34 -25.67
CA ALA A 53 -38.84 -20.60 -26.43
C ALA A 53 -39.09 -21.82 -25.53
N LEU A 54 -38.46 -21.88 -24.35
CA LEU A 54 -38.59 -22.98 -23.40
C LEU A 54 -40.05 -23.22 -22.98
N ALA A 55 -40.83 -22.15 -22.78
CA ALA A 55 -42.24 -22.24 -22.44
C ALA A 55 -43.09 -22.85 -23.57
N ALA A 56 -42.68 -22.70 -24.83
CA ALA A 56 -43.37 -23.25 -26.00
C ALA A 56 -42.85 -24.63 -26.43
N ALA A 57 -41.59 -24.97 -26.09
CA ALA A 57 -40.97 -26.24 -26.42
C ALA A 57 -41.68 -27.42 -25.74
N ARG A 58 -41.82 -28.53 -26.44
CA ARG A 58 -42.42 -29.80 -26.02
C ARG A 58 -41.41 -30.95 -26.00
N GLY A 59 -40.33 -30.86 -26.76
CA GLY A 59 -39.28 -31.89 -26.78
C GLY A 59 -38.57 -32.09 -25.43
N ASP A 60 -38.15 -33.32 -25.14
CA ASP A 60 -37.50 -33.69 -23.86
C ASP A 60 -36.15 -32.99 -23.63
N VAL A 61 -35.47 -32.62 -24.72
CA VAL A 61 -34.22 -31.87 -24.73
C VAL A 61 -34.41 -30.61 -25.56
N VAL A 62 -34.04 -29.46 -25.00
CA VAL A 62 -34.06 -28.18 -25.72
C VAL A 62 -32.63 -27.79 -26.06
N ALA A 63 -32.34 -27.66 -27.36
CA ALA A 63 -31.04 -27.20 -27.85
C ALA A 63 -31.14 -25.72 -28.31
N PHE A 64 -30.23 -24.89 -27.81
CA PHE A 64 -30.18 -23.46 -28.09
C PHE A 64 -29.09 -23.16 -29.13
N LEU A 65 -29.52 -22.56 -30.25
CA LEU A 65 -28.67 -22.15 -31.35
C LEU A 65 -28.76 -20.63 -31.55
N ASP A 66 -27.64 -20.02 -31.90
CA ASP A 66 -27.60 -18.60 -32.27
C ASP A 66 -27.74 -18.45 -33.79
N ASP A 67 -28.16 -17.27 -34.25
CA ASP A 67 -28.46 -16.97 -35.66
C ASP A 67 -27.23 -17.06 -36.60
N GLU A 68 -26.02 -16.98 -36.06
CA GLU A 68 -24.74 -17.10 -36.79
C GLU A 68 -24.14 -18.52 -36.79
N THR A 69 -24.95 -19.53 -36.43
CA THR A 69 -24.49 -20.92 -36.26
C THR A 69 -25.09 -21.89 -37.28
N ALA A 70 -24.31 -22.90 -37.66
CA ALA A 70 -24.69 -23.94 -38.60
C ALA A 70 -24.25 -25.31 -38.07
N PRO A 71 -25.18 -26.17 -37.61
CA PRO A 71 -24.83 -27.53 -37.20
C PRO A 71 -24.32 -28.37 -38.37
N ASP A 72 -23.45 -29.34 -38.08
CA ASP A 72 -23.08 -30.39 -39.04
C ASP A 72 -24.23 -31.39 -39.22
N PRO A 73 -24.32 -32.14 -40.34
CA PRO A 73 -25.50 -32.98 -40.64
C PRO A 73 -25.81 -34.06 -39.60
N ASP A 74 -24.83 -34.51 -38.81
CA ASP A 74 -24.99 -35.49 -37.73
C ASP A 74 -25.10 -34.85 -36.34
N TRP A 75 -25.19 -33.52 -36.24
CA TRP A 75 -25.14 -32.82 -34.95
C TRP A 75 -26.22 -33.27 -33.97
N THR A 76 -27.48 -33.40 -34.40
CA THR A 76 -28.59 -33.82 -33.52
C THR A 76 -28.37 -35.22 -32.96
N GLU A 77 -27.98 -36.20 -33.79
CA GLU A 77 -27.75 -37.58 -33.32
C GLU A 77 -26.60 -37.63 -32.31
N ARG A 78 -25.49 -36.94 -32.61
CA ARG A 78 -24.33 -36.87 -31.71
C ARG A 78 -24.65 -36.20 -30.40
N LEU A 79 -25.44 -35.12 -30.42
CA LEU A 79 -25.85 -34.40 -29.22
C LEU A 79 -26.70 -35.31 -28.30
N LEU A 80 -27.62 -36.09 -28.88
CA LEU A 80 -28.51 -36.98 -28.15
C LEU A 80 -27.80 -38.21 -27.54
N GLU A 81 -26.71 -38.70 -28.14
CA GLU A 81 -25.90 -39.80 -27.59
C GLU A 81 -25.50 -39.56 -26.12
N ALA A 82 -25.17 -38.31 -25.76
CA ALA A 82 -24.76 -37.97 -24.40
C ALA A 82 -25.90 -38.05 -23.37
N TYR A 83 -27.16 -37.93 -23.80
CA TYR A 83 -28.34 -38.02 -22.94
C TYR A 83 -28.79 -39.47 -22.67
N ALA A 84 -28.10 -40.46 -23.25
CA ALA A 84 -28.28 -41.86 -22.87
C ALA A 84 -27.93 -42.10 -21.40
N ASP A 85 -27.01 -41.31 -20.82
CA ASP A 85 -26.81 -41.23 -19.38
C ASP A 85 -27.92 -40.37 -18.74
N PRO A 86 -28.78 -40.92 -17.87
CA PRO A 86 -29.84 -40.16 -17.22
C PRO A 86 -29.31 -39.07 -16.29
N GLU A 87 -28.05 -39.17 -15.83
CA GLU A 87 -27.42 -38.15 -14.98
C GLU A 87 -26.98 -36.93 -15.80
N VAL A 88 -26.85 -37.03 -17.14
CA VAL A 88 -26.50 -35.89 -17.99
C VAL A 88 -27.72 -34.98 -18.18
N VAL A 89 -27.61 -33.75 -17.66
CA VAL A 89 -28.69 -32.75 -17.74
C VAL A 89 -28.43 -31.69 -18.81
N ALA A 90 -27.17 -31.41 -19.13
CA ALA A 90 -26.80 -30.48 -20.19
C ALA A 90 -25.59 -30.97 -20.99
N VAL A 91 -25.64 -30.68 -22.29
CA VAL A 91 -24.59 -31.04 -23.24
C VAL A 91 -24.16 -29.80 -24.00
N ARG A 92 -22.85 -29.60 -24.11
CA ARG A 92 -22.25 -28.54 -24.91
C ARG A 92 -21.68 -29.09 -26.21
N SER A 93 -22.03 -28.47 -27.33
CA SER A 93 -21.46 -28.76 -28.64
C SER A 93 -20.03 -28.25 -28.80
N ARG A 94 -19.26 -28.89 -29.69
CA ARG A 94 -17.97 -28.36 -30.16
C ARG A 94 -18.18 -27.20 -31.12
N LEU A 95 -17.50 -26.07 -30.89
CA LEU A 95 -17.54 -24.93 -31.82
C LEU A 95 -16.40 -24.99 -32.83
N ALA A 96 -16.75 -24.97 -34.12
CA ALA A 96 -15.81 -24.80 -35.23
C ALA A 96 -15.89 -23.34 -35.75
N ILE A 97 -15.00 -22.49 -35.24
CA ILE A 97 -15.02 -21.05 -35.52
C ILE A 97 -14.29 -20.69 -36.81
N ARG A 98 -14.97 -19.98 -37.70
CA ARG A 98 -14.39 -19.31 -38.88
C ARG A 98 -14.53 -17.80 -38.77
N TRP A 99 -13.41 -17.09 -38.82
CA TRP A 99 -13.36 -15.63 -38.82
C TRP A 99 -13.55 -15.09 -40.23
N GLU A 100 -14.51 -14.19 -40.45
CA GLU A 100 -14.74 -13.61 -41.78
C GLU A 100 -13.54 -12.79 -42.28
N ALA A 101 -12.95 -11.97 -41.40
CA ALA A 101 -11.82 -11.11 -41.72
C ALA A 101 -10.45 -11.73 -41.33
N GLY A 102 -10.42 -13.03 -41.05
CA GLY A 102 -9.27 -13.70 -40.44
C GLY A 102 -9.19 -13.48 -38.92
N ARG A 103 -8.44 -14.36 -38.24
CA ARG A 103 -8.25 -14.28 -36.79
C ARG A 103 -7.35 -13.08 -36.46
N PRO A 104 -7.74 -12.17 -35.55
CA PRO A 104 -6.90 -11.03 -35.21
C PRO A 104 -5.57 -11.47 -34.58
N ASN A 105 -4.45 -10.88 -35.03
CA ASN A 105 -3.10 -11.20 -34.53
C ASN A 105 -2.86 -10.79 -33.07
N TRP A 106 -3.76 -10.00 -32.48
CA TRP A 106 -3.73 -9.62 -31.07
C TRP A 106 -4.54 -10.57 -30.18
N PHE A 107 -5.30 -11.54 -30.73
CA PHE A 107 -6.28 -12.34 -29.98
C PHE A 107 -5.67 -13.67 -29.48
N PRO A 108 -5.29 -13.78 -28.18
CA PRO A 108 -4.71 -14.99 -27.60
C PRO A 108 -5.78 -16.06 -27.32
N ASN A 109 -5.36 -17.32 -27.16
CA ASN A 109 -6.26 -18.45 -26.87
C ASN A 109 -6.92 -18.33 -25.48
N GLU A 110 -6.29 -17.63 -24.54
CA GLU A 110 -6.80 -17.35 -23.20
C GLU A 110 -8.06 -16.46 -23.20
N LEU A 111 -8.34 -15.78 -24.32
CA LEU A 111 -9.53 -14.97 -24.54
C LEU A 111 -10.57 -15.69 -25.43
N ALA A 112 -10.39 -16.96 -25.77
CA ALA A 112 -11.31 -17.70 -26.64
C ALA A 112 -12.78 -17.68 -26.15
N TRP A 113 -12.98 -17.59 -24.83
CA TRP A 113 -14.31 -17.46 -24.22
C TRP A 113 -15.08 -16.21 -24.69
N VAL A 114 -14.39 -15.14 -25.11
CA VAL A 114 -15.01 -13.89 -25.64
C VAL A 114 -15.83 -14.17 -26.90
N VAL A 115 -15.46 -15.21 -27.64
CA VAL A 115 -16.15 -15.67 -28.85
C VAL A 115 -16.88 -16.99 -28.64
N GLY A 116 -17.13 -17.38 -27.38
CA GLY A 116 -17.86 -18.60 -27.03
C GLY A 116 -17.04 -19.89 -27.10
N ALA A 117 -15.73 -19.82 -27.42
CA ALA A 117 -14.88 -21.00 -27.54
C ALA A 117 -14.20 -21.42 -26.22
N PRO A 118 -13.88 -22.72 -26.07
CA PRO A 118 -13.07 -23.21 -24.95
C PRO A 118 -11.68 -22.56 -24.91
N CYS A 119 -11.19 -22.27 -23.71
CA CYS A 119 -9.86 -21.70 -23.49
C CYS A 119 -8.80 -22.78 -23.30
N THR A 120 -7.54 -22.37 -23.37
CA THR A 120 -6.39 -23.24 -23.09
C THR A 120 -6.52 -23.86 -21.68
N GLY A 121 -6.52 -25.20 -21.62
CA GLY A 121 -6.68 -25.96 -20.36
C GLY A 121 -8.12 -26.33 -20.00
N ALA A 122 -9.10 -26.09 -20.87
CA ALA A 122 -10.41 -26.75 -20.77
C ALA A 122 -10.23 -28.28 -20.85
N PRO A 123 -11.11 -29.09 -20.22
CA PRO A 123 -11.04 -30.55 -20.29
C PRO A 123 -10.95 -31.04 -21.74
N ASP A 124 -10.06 -32.00 -22.01
CA ASP A 124 -9.95 -32.61 -23.34
C ASP A 124 -11.25 -33.33 -23.73
N ASP A 125 -11.49 -33.39 -25.04
CA ASP A 125 -12.69 -33.87 -25.74
C ASP A 125 -13.42 -35.05 -25.03
N GLY A 126 -14.55 -34.75 -24.35
CA GLY A 126 -15.51 -35.75 -23.84
C GLY A 126 -15.72 -35.83 -22.32
N GLY A 127 -15.30 -34.84 -21.52
CA GLY A 127 -15.40 -34.86 -20.06
C GLY A 127 -16.54 -34.02 -19.43
N PRO A 128 -16.71 -34.11 -18.09
CA PRO A 128 -17.58 -33.21 -17.36
C PRO A 128 -17.09 -31.76 -17.46
N ILE A 129 -18.02 -30.82 -17.55
CA ILE A 129 -17.74 -29.38 -17.62
C ILE A 129 -18.35 -28.68 -16.41
N ASP A 130 -17.65 -27.66 -15.91
CA ASP A 130 -18.09 -26.89 -14.73
C ASP A 130 -18.76 -25.56 -15.11
N ASP A 131 -19.04 -25.35 -16.40
CA ASP A 131 -19.57 -24.10 -16.94
C ASP A 131 -20.59 -24.34 -18.06
N LEU A 132 -21.43 -23.33 -18.31
CA LEU A 132 -22.45 -23.32 -19.37
C LEU A 132 -22.04 -22.38 -20.52
N TYR A 133 -20.76 -22.34 -20.89
CA TYR A 133 -20.27 -21.48 -21.98
C TYR A 133 -20.66 -22.00 -23.37
N GLY A 134 -20.88 -21.09 -24.34
CA GLY A 134 -20.90 -21.38 -25.78
C GLY A 134 -22.28 -21.55 -26.40
N ALA A 135 -22.35 -21.30 -27.70
CA ALA A 135 -23.47 -21.63 -28.57
C ALA A 135 -23.63 -23.16 -28.69
N GLY A 136 -24.84 -23.64 -29.03
CA GLY A 136 -25.10 -25.07 -29.13
C GLY A 136 -25.12 -25.80 -27.78
N LEU A 137 -25.61 -25.11 -26.75
CA LEU A 137 -25.92 -25.70 -25.44
C LEU A 137 -27.30 -26.36 -25.52
N SER A 138 -27.42 -27.60 -25.06
CA SER A 138 -28.69 -28.27 -24.86
C SER A 138 -28.90 -28.65 -23.41
N ILE A 139 -30.15 -28.66 -22.96
CA ILE A 139 -30.54 -28.98 -21.59
C ILE A 139 -31.82 -29.81 -21.61
N ARG A 140 -31.96 -30.79 -20.69
CA ARG A 140 -33.25 -31.47 -20.45
C ARG A 140 -34.31 -30.45 -20.09
N ARG A 141 -35.44 -30.48 -20.82
CA ARG A 141 -36.52 -29.49 -20.69
C ARG A 141 -37.05 -29.44 -19.26
N GLU A 142 -37.36 -30.60 -18.69
CA GLU A 142 -37.89 -30.74 -17.34
C GLU A 142 -36.95 -30.11 -16.30
N THR A 143 -35.65 -30.42 -16.37
CA THR A 143 -34.65 -29.89 -15.43
C THR A 143 -34.50 -28.37 -15.56
N LEU A 144 -34.45 -27.84 -16.79
CA LEU A 144 -34.35 -26.40 -17.02
C LEU A 144 -35.62 -25.65 -16.56
N PHE A 145 -36.79 -26.26 -16.78
CA PHE A 145 -38.07 -25.71 -16.34
C PHE A 145 -38.19 -25.72 -14.81
N ALA A 146 -37.79 -26.82 -14.16
CA ALA A 146 -37.73 -26.92 -12.69
C ALA A 146 -36.73 -25.93 -12.07
N ALA A 147 -35.63 -25.64 -12.77
CA ALA A 147 -34.68 -24.59 -12.39
C ALA A 147 -35.26 -23.17 -12.52
N GLY A 148 -36.40 -22.99 -13.18
CA GLY A 148 -37.02 -21.69 -13.42
C GLY A 148 -36.40 -20.92 -14.60
N GLY A 149 -35.81 -21.63 -15.57
CA GLY A 149 -35.26 -21.03 -16.79
C GLY A 149 -34.01 -20.15 -16.57
N PHE A 150 -33.58 -19.45 -17.63
CA PHE A 150 -32.45 -18.53 -17.59
C PHE A 150 -32.78 -17.28 -16.75
N PRO A 151 -31.83 -16.75 -15.95
CA PRO A 151 -32.07 -15.55 -15.15
C PRO A 151 -32.05 -14.28 -16.03
N GLU A 152 -33.24 -13.74 -16.31
CA GLU A 152 -33.44 -12.61 -17.22
C GLU A 152 -32.87 -11.29 -16.68
N ASP A 153 -32.93 -11.10 -15.37
CA ASP A 153 -32.44 -9.92 -14.67
C ASP A 153 -30.91 -9.74 -14.82
N LEU A 154 -30.16 -10.84 -14.77
CA LEU A 154 -28.71 -10.85 -14.91
C LEU A 154 -28.23 -10.58 -16.34
N ASP A 155 -29.07 -10.87 -17.34
CA ASP A 155 -28.81 -10.59 -18.76
C ASP A 155 -29.13 -9.12 -19.09
N HIS A 156 -30.29 -8.62 -18.66
CA HIS A 156 -30.67 -7.22 -18.81
C HIS A 156 -29.63 -6.27 -18.18
N GLN A 157 -29.13 -6.60 -16.98
CA GLN A 157 -28.12 -5.79 -16.31
C GLN A 157 -26.78 -5.71 -17.09
N ALA A 158 -26.49 -6.69 -17.95
CA ALA A 158 -25.29 -6.71 -18.79
C ALA A 158 -25.42 -5.85 -20.06
N GLY A 159 -26.59 -5.25 -20.33
CA GLY A 159 -26.79 -4.24 -21.38
C GLY A 159 -27.43 -4.76 -22.68
N GLY A 160 -28.04 -5.96 -22.69
CA GLY A 160 -28.96 -6.43 -23.73
C GLY A 160 -28.40 -6.60 -25.15
N MET A 161 -27.09 -6.39 -25.37
CA MET A 161 -26.42 -6.43 -26.68
C MET A 161 -25.60 -7.71 -26.91
N LEU A 162 -25.84 -8.76 -26.13
CA LEU A 162 -25.00 -9.95 -26.14
C LEU A 162 -25.65 -11.09 -26.93
N ALA A 163 -24.92 -11.66 -27.88
CA ALA A 163 -25.32 -12.85 -28.64
C ALA A 163 -25.58 -14.09 -27.76
N GLU A 164 -25.02 -14.11 -26.55
CA GLU A 164 -25.24 -15.15 -25.56
C GLU A 164 -25.40 -14.55 -24.16
N PRO A 165 -26.15 -15.22 -23.26
CA PRO A 165 -26.23 -14.82 -21.86
C PRO A 165 -24.84 -14.64 -21.22
N PRO A 166 -24.67 -13.64 -20.35
CA PRO A 166 -23.41 -13.38 -19.66
C PRO A 166 -23.09 -14.45 -18.60
N ALA A 167 -21.84 -14.50 -18.15
CA ALA A 167 -21.29 -15.44 -17.20
C ALA A 167 -21.98 -15.38 -15.84
N GLY A 168 -22.50 -14.21 -15.42
CA GLY A 168 -23.31 -14.12 -14.21
C GLY A 168 -24.59 -14.94 -14.32
N ALA A 169 -25.33 -14.76 -15.42
CA ALA A 169 -26.54 -15.54 -15.71
C ALA A 169 -26.25 -17.06 -15.80
N LYS A 170 -25.17 -17.43 -16.47
CA LYS A 170 -24.72 -18.83 -16.58
C LYS A 170 -24.33 -19.42 -15.22
N THR A 171 -23.61 -18.65 -14.40
CA THR A 171 -23.18 -19.08 -13.05
C THR A 171 -24.38 -19.32 -12.16
N GLU A 172 -25.35 -18.40 -12.17
CA GLU A 172 -26.55 -18.49 -11.34
C GLU A 172 -27.41 -19.68 -11.77
N LEU A 173 -27.64 -19.88 -13.08
CA LEU A 173 -28.37 -21.04 -13.59
C LEU A 173 -27.69 -22.36 -13.20
N ARG A 174 -26.36 -22.43 -13.32
CA ARG A 174 -25.59 -23.62 -12.91
C ARG A 174 -25.79 -23.93 -11.43
N LEU A 175 -25.85 -22.92 -10.57
CA LEU A 175 -26.08 -23.11 -9.15
C LEU A 175 -27.49 -23.67 -8.90
N ARG A 176 -28.52 -23.13 -9.57
CA ARG A 176 -29.89 -23.66 -9.48
C ARG A 176 -29.97 -25.12 -9.95
N LEU A 177 -29.30 -25.46 -11.06
CA LEU A 177 -29.25 -26.83 -11.57
C LEU A 177 -28.54 -27.78 -10.58
N HIS A 178 -27.44 -27.35 -9.98
CA HIS A 178 -26.72 -28.14 -8.98
C HIS A 178 -27.53 -28.32 -7.68
N ASP A 179 -28.22 -27.28 -7.22
CA ASP A 179 -29.04 -27.34 -6.01
C ASP A 179 -30.26 -28.26 -6.19
N LEU A 180 -30.82 -28.31 -7.40
CA LEU A 180 -31.93 -29.22 -7.74
C LEU A 180 -31.48 -30.68 -7.88
N ALA A 181 -30.30 -30.91 -8.46
CA ALA A 181 -29.78 -32.25 -8.71
C ALA A 181 -28.26 -32.29 -8.47
N PRO A 182 -27.80 -32.56 -7.23
CA PRO A 182 -26.37 -32.55 -6.90
C PRO A 182 -25.53 -33.58 -7.69
N GLY A 183 -26.16 -34.63 -8.21
CA GLY A 183 -25.54 -35.64 -9.06
C GLY A 183 -25.61 -35.36 -10.57
N ALA A 184 -26.20 -34.23 -10.98
CA ALA A 184 -26.34 -33.89 -12.38
C ALA A 184 -24.98 -33.62 -13.05
N LYS A 185 -24.79 -34.22 -14.22
CA LYS A 185 -23.60 -34.06 -15.07
C LYS A 185 -23.88 -33.04 -16.16
N LEU A 186 -22.94 -32.13 -16.33
CA LEU A 186 -22.83 -31.25 -17.48
C LEU A 186 -21.65 -31.79 -18.29
N VAL A 187 -21.83 -32.06 -19.58
CA VAL A 187 -20.77 -32.67 -20.40
C VAL A 187 -20.57 -31.92 -21.70
N GLN A 188 -19.39 -32.06 -22.29
CA GLN A 188 -19.13 -31.62 -23.65
C GLN A 188 -19.15 -32.81 -24.60
N GLN A 189 -19.83 -32.67 -25.74
CA GLN A 189 -19.89 -33.70 -26.78
C GLN A 189 -19.06 -33.27 -28.00
N PRO A 190 -17.80 -33.74 -28.12
CA PRO A 190 -16.87 -33.29 -29.16
C PRO A 190 -17.29 -33.71 -30.59
N ALA A 191 -18.09 -34.77 -30.72
CA ALA A 191 -18.62 -35.22 -32.01
C ALA A 191 -19.76 -34.34 -32.53
N ALA A 192 -20.49 -33.65 -31.63
CA ALA A 192 -21.54 -32.71 -32.01
C ALA A 192 -20.91 -31.36 -32.37
N THR A 193 -20.61 -31.16 -33.67
CA THR A 193 -19.94 -29.94 -34.15
C THR A 193 -20.93 -28.89 -34.65
N LEU A 194 -20.74 -27.66 -34.17
CA LEU A 194 -21.46 -26.47 -34.58
C LEU A 194 -20.49 -25.48 -35.24
N ARG A 195 -20.69 -25.20 -36.53
CA ARG A 195 -19.90 -24.21 -37.27
C ARG A 195 -20.39 -22.81 -36.95
N VAL A 196 -19.48 -21.92 -36.58
CA VAL A 196 -19.79 -20.53 -36.22
C VAL A 196 -19.03 -19.60 -37.15
N ARG A 197 -19.74 -18.67 -37.78
CA ARG A 197 -19.13 -17.66 -38.66
C ARG A 197 -19.09 -16.31 -37.95
N LEU A 198 -17.91 -15.93 -37.45
CA LEU A 198 -17.76 -14.69 -36.68
C LEU A 198 -17.61 -13.48 -37.61
N ALA A 199 -18.57 -12.57 -37.51
CA ALA A 199 -18.54 -11.29 -38.20
C ALA A 199 -17.33 -10.43 -37.79
N ALA A 200 -16.81 -9.62 -38.72
CA ALA A 200 -15.64 -8.75 -38.48
C ALA A 200 -15.75 -7.89 -37.20
N ARG A 201 -16.96 -7.43 -36.86
CA ARG A 201 -17.24 -6.65 -35.63
C ARG A 201 -16.84 -7.40 -34.34
N ARG A 202 -17.01 -8.73 -34.29
CA ARG A 202 -16.67 -9.54 -33.10
C ARG A 202 -15.16 -9.76 -32.95
N GLY A 203 -14.38 -9.48 -33.99
CA GLY A 203 -12.93 -9.49 -33.96
C GLY A 203 -12.28 -8.14 -33.66
N GLY A 204 -13.03 -7.15 -33.20
CA GLY A 204 -12.53 -5.83 -32.82
C GLY A 204 -12.26 -5.66 -31.32
N ILE A 205 -11.34 -4.75 -30.96
CA ILE A 205 -11.03 -4.41 -29.55
C ILE A 205 -12.26 -3.83 -28.84
N GLY A 206 -13.12 -3.07 -29.54
CA GLY A 206 -14.38 -2.57 -28.97
C GLY A 206 -15.32 -3.68 -28.51
N HIS A 207 -15.40 -4.79 -29.25
CA HIS A 207 -16.16 -5.97 -28.83
C HIS A 207 -15.52 -6.66 -27.63
N LEU A 208 -14.20 -6.80 -27.60
CA LEU A 208 -13.48 -7.33 -26.44
C LEU A 208 -13.83 -6.55 -25.17
N VAL A 209 -13.68 -5.23 -25.19
CA VAL A 209 -13.90 -4.36 -24.01
C VAL A 209 -15.36 -4.42 -23.56
N SER A 210 -16.30 -4.28 -24.49
CA SER A 210 -17.74 -4.32 -24.17
C SER A 210 -18.17 -5.68 -23.61
N ARG A 211 -17.72 -6.79 -24.23
CA ARG A 211 -18.00 -8.14 -23.73
C ARG A 211 -17.41 -8.33 -22.33
N CYS A 212 -16.12 -8.05 -22.13
CA CYS A 212 -15.46 -8.15 -20.82
C CYS A 212 -16.16 -7.33 -19.73
N ALA A 213 -16.52 -6.07 -20.01
CA ALA A 213 -17.22 -5.22 -19.05
C ALA A 213 -18.60 -5.77 -18.70
N ALA A 214 -19.36 -6.27 -19.68
CA ALA A 214 -20.66 -6.87 -19.47
C ALA A 214 -20.60 -8.16 -18.62
N GLU A 215 -19.59 -9.00 -18.86
CA GLU A 215 -19.32 -10.22 -18.06
C GLU A 215 -19.06 -9.88 -16.59
N GLY A 216 -18.15 -8.93 -16.36
CA GLY A 216 -17.84 -8.44 -15.02
C GLY A 216 -19.10 -7.92 -14.32
N LYS A 217 -19.89 -7.10 -15.01
CA LYS A 217 -21.11 -6.51 -14.47
C LYS A 217 -22.15 -7.57 -14.09
N SER A 218 -22.37 -8.57 -14.94
CA SER A 218 -23.31 -9.66 -14.66
C SER A 218 -22.84 -10.54 -13.48
N LEU A 219 -21.54 -10.85 -13.40
CA LEU A 219 -20.97 -11.61 -12.26
C LEU A 219 -21.08 -10.85 -10.93
N ALA A 220 -21.09 -9.52 -10.97
CA ALA A 220 -21.31 -8.69 -9.79
C ALA A 220 -22.76 -8.77 -9.27
N ALA A 221 -23.71 -9.04 -10.16
CA ALA A 221 -25.12 -9.11 -9.86
C ALA A 221 -25.58 -10.47 -9.30
N VAL A 222 -24.73 -11.51 -9.34
CA VAL A 222 -25.01 -12.81 -8.72
C VAL A 222 -25.36 -12.61 -7.23
N PRO A 223 -26.56 -13.07 -6.76
CA PRO A 223 -27.10 -12.74 -5.44
C PRO A 223 -26.15 -13.07 -4.28
N GLN A 224 -25.45 -14.21 -4.39
CA GLN A 224 -24.49 -14.65 -3.39
C GLN A 224 -23.11 -14.04 -3.65
N ARG A 225 -22.76 -12.99 -2.89
CA ARG A 225 -21.50 -12.23 -3.07
C ARG A 225 -20.23 -13.10 -3.09
N ALA A 226 -20.17 -14.11 -2.23
CA ALA A 226 -19.04 -15.03 -2.17
C ALA A 226 -18.94 -15.87 -3.45
N GLN A 227 -20.08 -16.36 -3.95
CA GLN A 227 -20.16 -17.14 -5.18
C GLN A 227 -19.87 -16.29 -6.41
N GLY A 228 -20.41 -15.06 -6.51
CA GLY A 228 -20.09 -14.15 -7.61
C GLY A 228 -18.60 -13.77 -7.67
N ARG A 229 -17.93 -13.62 -6.51
CA ARG A 229 -16.47 -13.40 -6.46
C ARG A 229 -15.69 -14.65 -6.86
N ALA A 230 -16.13 -15.84 -6.42
CA ALA A 230 -15.51 -17.10 -6.81
C ALA A 230 -15.66 -17.34 -8.31
N ALA A 231 -16.84 -17.08 -8.87
CA ALA A 231 -17.14 -17.16 -10.29
C ALA A 231 -16.33 -16.17 -11.13
N LEU A 232 -16.17 -14.91 -10.67
CA LEU A 232 -15.22 -13.98 -11.29
C LEU A 232 -13.79 -14.53 -11.28
N GLY A 233 -13.40 -15.16 -10.17
CA GLY A 233 -12.10 -15.81 -10.06
C GLY A 233 -11.88 -16.93 -11.07
N ALA A 234 -12.89 -17.79 -11.25
CA ALA A 234 -12.91 -18.88 -12.22
C ALA A 234 -12.94 -18.35 -13.66
N HIS A 235 -13.77 -17.35 -13.95
CA HIS A 235 -13.88 -16.71 -15.26
C HIS A 235 -12.55 -16.07 -15.70
N LEU A 236 -11.80 -15.46 -14.78
CA LEU A 236 -10.47 -14.87 -15.07
C LEU A 236 -9.31 -15.87 -14.96
N ALA A 237 -9.56 -17.14 -14.62
CA ALA A 237 -8.49 -18.12 -14.39
C ALA A 237 -7.63 -18.39 -15.65
N PRO A 238 -8.20 -18.55 -16.87
CA PRO A 238 -7.40 -18.75 -18.08
C PRO A 238 -6.43 -17.59 -18.35
N ILE A 239 -6.91 -16.35 -18.22
CA ILE A 239 -6.08 -15.14 -18.40
C ILE A 239 -4.96 -15.10 -17.36
N ARG A 240 -5.27 -15.37 -16.09
CA ARG A 240 -4.26 -15.38 -15.00
C ARG A 240 -3.22 -16.48 -15.18
N ALA A 241 -3.63 -17.65 -15.66
CA ALA A 241 -2.72 -18.77 -15.91
C ALA A 241 -1.82 -18.54 -17.13
N GLY A 242 -2.30 -17.82 -18.15
CA GLY A 242 -1.53 -17.44 -19.33
C GLY A 242 -0.59 -16.26 -19.11
N LEU A 243 -0.90 -15.34 -18.19
CA LEU A 243 -0.16 -14.07 -18.02
C LEU A 243 1.35 -14.26 -17.79
N PRO A 244 1.83 -15.16 -16.91
CA PRO A 244 3.27 -15.38 -16.73
C PRO A 244 3.95 -15.88 -18.00
N ARG A 245 3.26 -16.71 -18.80
CA ARG A 245 3.78 -17.24 -20.07
C ARG A 245 3.83 -16.14 -21.14
N ALA A 246 2.79 -15.31 -21.22
CA ALA A 246 2.74 -14.16 -22.12
C ALA A 246 3.87 -13.17 -21.80
N VAL A 247 4.03 -12.80 -20.53
CA VAL A 247 5.11 -11.92 -20.04
C VAL A 247 6.48 -12.52 -20.32
N PHE A 248 6.69 -13.80 -19.99
CA PHE A 248 7.95 -14.49 -20.27
C PHE A 248 8.25 -14.50 -21.77
N ARG A 249 7.28 -14.85 -22.63
CA ARG A 249 7.44 -14.86 -24.10
C ARG A 249 7.83 -13.48 -24.65
N THR A 250 7.19 -12.40 -24.18
CA THR A 250 7.57 -11.01 -24.55
C THR A 250 8.96 -10.61 -24.08
N LEU A 251 9.44 -11.17 -22.96
CA LEU A 251 10.71 -10.77 -22.35
C LEU A 251 11.92 -11.62 -22.78
N THR A 252 11.75 -12.93 -23.04
CA THR A 252 12.89 -13.87 -23.13
C THR A 252 13.02 -14.64 -24.44
N ALA A 253 11.93 -14.90 -25.18
CA ALA A 253 11.96 -15.84 -26.30
C ALA A 253 12.17 -15.18 -27.68
N THR A 254 11.72 -13.94 -27.88
CA THR A 254 11.77 -13.25 -29.20
C THR A 254 12.19 -11.77 -29.13
N GLY A 255 12.38 -11.22 -27.91
CA GLY A 255 12.80 -9.84 -27.68
C GLY A 255 11.73 -8.77 -28.02
N PRO A 256 12.03 -7.47 -27.85
CA PRO A 256 11.10 -6.35 -28.07
C PRO A 256 10.52 -6.23 -29.50
N ARG A 257 10.99 -7.05 -30.44
CA ARG A 257 10.61 -7.01 -31.86
C ARG A 257 9.37 -7.87 -32.19
N ASP A 258 8.92 -8.73 -31.28
CA ASP A 258 7.69 -9.53 -31.46
C ASP A 258 6.44 -8.73 -31.11
N VAL A 259 6.00 -7.91 -32.06
CA VAL A 259 4.85 -7.01 -31.93
C VAL A 259 3.55 -7.79 -31.62
N GLU A 260 3.42 -9.03 -32.08
CA GLU A 260 2.23 -9.86 -31.84
C GLU A 260 2.15 -10.32 -30.37
N ALA A 261 3.28 -10.72 -29.77
CA ALA A 261 3.33 -11.08 -28.36
C ALA A 261 2.97 -9.89 -27.44
N TRP A 262 3.43 -8.67 -27.77
CA TRP A 262 3.05 -7.45 -27.05
C TRP A 262 1.57 -7.11 -27.20
N ARG A 263 1.01 -7.25 -28.41
CA ARG A 263 -0.42 -7.04 -28.66
C ARG A 263 -1.29 -8.03 -27.90
N ALA A 264 -0.89 -9.30 -27.84
CA ALA A 264 -1.58 -10.32 -27.06
C ALA A 264 -1.54 -10.03 -25.55
N LEU A 265 -0.38 -9.64 -25.02
CA LEU A 265 -0.24 -9.24 -23.61
C LEU A 265 -1.12 -8.03 -23.28
N ALA A 266 -1.11 -7.00 -24.14
CA ALA A 266 -1.96 -5.82 -23.98
C ALA A 266 -3.46 -6.17 -24.02
N ALA A 267 -3.88 -7.07 -24.92
CA ALA A 267 -5.26 -7.54 -24.98
C ALA A 267 -5.68 -8.30 -23.71
N MET A 268 -4.81 -9.14 -23.14
CA MET A 268 -5.06 -9.84 -21.88
C MET A 268 -5.21 -8.87 -20.70
N LEU A 269 -4.33 -7.87 -20.62
CA LEU A 269 -4.40 -6.83 -19.58
C LEU A 269 -5.66 -5.98 -19.73
N LEU A 270 -6.00 -5.57 -20.95
CA LEU A 270 -7.20 -4.81 -21.26
C LEU A 270 -8.47 -5.59 -20.89
N ALA A 271 -8.54 -6.88 -21.23
CA ALA A 271 -9.64 -7.76 -20.85
C ALA A 271 -9.79 -7.88 -19.33
N LEU A 272 -8.66 -8.03 -18.60
CA LEU A 272 -8.65 -8.10 -17.15
C LEU A 272 -9.16 -6.80 -16.51
N VAL A 273 -8.70 -5.65 -17.02
CA VAL A 273 -9.13 -4.33 -16.56
C VAL A 273 -10.61 -4.11 -16.85
N ALA A 274 -11.05 -4.31 -18.09
CA ALA A 274 -12.45 -4.13 -18.49
C ALA A 274 -13.40 -5.01 -17.67
N THR A 275 -13.07 -6.29 -17.48
CA THR A 275 -13.87 -7.20 -16.65
C THR A 275 -13.91 -6.77 -15.19
N THR A 276 -12.77 -6.34 -14.63
CA THR A 276 -12.71 -5.87 -13.24
C THR A 276 -13.49 -4.57 -13.04
N VAL A 277 -13.37 -3.62 -13.96
CA VAL A 277 -14.11 -2.35 -13.95
C VAL A 277 -15.61 -2.61 -14.08
N GLY A 278 -16.01 -3.48 -15.02
CA GLY A 278 -17.41 -3.92 -15.17
C GLY A 278 -17.96 -4.52 -13.87
N TYR A 279 -17.19 -5.39 -13.21
CA TYR A 279 -17.57 -5.97 -11.93
C TYR A 279 -17.68 -4.93 -10.81
N LEU A 280 -16.73 -4.01 -10.69
CA LEU A 280 -16.78 -2.94 -9.68
C LEU A 280 -17.97 -2.02 -9.92
N ASN A 281 -18.23 -1.63 -11.17
CA ASN A 281 -19.38 -0.81 -11.55
C ASN A 281 -20.71 -1.54 -11.27
N GLY A 282 -20.81 -2.83 -11.62
CA GLY A 282 -21.97 -3.66 -11.27
C GLY A 282 -22.19 -3.74 -9.76
N ARG A 283 -21.12 -3.88 -8.97
CA ARG A 283 -21.21 -3.86 -7.50
C ARG A 283 -21.66 -2.50 -6.96
N LEU A 284 -21.18 -1.40 -7.53
CA LEU A 284 -21.60 -0.04 -7.17
C LEU A 284 -23.09 0.20 -7.48
N GLN A 285 -23.59 -0.34 -8.60
CA GLN A 285 -24.98 -0.22 -8.99
C GLN A 285 -25.90 -1.14 -8.17
N SER A 286 -25.48 -2.39 -7.92
CA SER A 286 -26.23 -3.34 -7.10
C SER A 286 -26.36 -2.85 -5.65
N THR A 287 -25.34 -2.15 -5.13
CA THR A 287 -25.47 -1.48 -3.82
C THR A 287 -26.57 -0.45 -3.80
N ARG A 288 -26.89 0.21 -4.93
CA ARG A 288 -27.91 1.27 -5.01
C ARG A 288 -29.33 0.71 -5.11
N THR A 289 -29.52 -0.44 -5.77
CA THR A 289 -30.82 -1.10 -5.95
C THR A 289 -31.19 -2.05 -4.80
N ASP A 290 -30.22 -2.58 -4.04
CA ASP A 290 -30.47 -3.36 -2.82
C ASP A 290 -30.65 -2.48 -1.55
N GLU A 291 -30.46 -1.16 -1.64
CA GLU A 291 -30.23 -0.27 -0.49
C GLU A 291 -31.46 0.36 0.19
N ILE A 292 -32.70 -0.08 -0.06
CA ILE A 292 -33.86 0.42 0.73
C ILE A 292 -34.13 -0.43 2.00
N ARG A 293 -33.40 -1.52 2.25
CA ARG A 293 -33.64 -2.32 3.48
C ARG A 293 -32.37 -2.66 4.26
N ARG A 294 -31.96 -1.76 5.18
CA ARG A 294 -31.31 -2.01 6.51
C ARG A 294 -30.14 -1.10 6.95
N THR A 295 -29.91 0.04 6.32
CA THR A 295 -29.05 1.10 6.90
C THR A 295 -29.89 2.37 7.08
N SER A 296 -29.71 3.14 8.16
CA SER A 296 -30.39 4.43 8.25
C SER A 296 -29.90 5.31 7.11
N THR A 297 -30.82 5.96 6.39
CA THR A 297 -30.51 6.88 5.28
C THR A 297 -29.44 7.90 5.68
N LEU A 298 -29.45 8.30 6.96
CA LEU A 298 -28.46 9.20 7.56
C LEU A 298 -27.05 8.61 7.61
N THR A 299 -26.84 7.39 8.11
CA THR A 299 -25.50 6.78 8.18
C THR A 299 -24.90 6.58 6.79
N TRP A 300 -25.73 6.17 5.84
CA TRP A 300 -25.32 6.03 4.44
C TRP A 300 -24.87 7.36 3.85
N PHE A 301 -25.67 8.42 4.06
CA PHE A 301 -25.40 9.77 3.57
C PHE A 301 -24.12 10.32 4.17
N VAL A 302 -24.00 10.33 5.51
CA VAL A 302 -22.83 10.83 6.23
C VAL A 302 -21.56 10.09 5.78
N ALA A 303 -21.59 8.77 5.68
CA ALA A 303 -20.41 7.99 5.29
C ALA A 303 -19.88 8.33 3.88
N ARG A 304 -20.73 8.78 2.95
CA ARG A 304 -20.36 9.04 1.55
C ARG A 304 -20.12 10.52 1.27
N THR A 305 -20.76 11.43 2.00
CA THR A 305 -20.57 12.88 1.84
C THR A 305 -19.45 13.44 2.70
N ALA A 306 -19.17 12.85 3.87
CA ALA A 306 -18.15 13.37 4.78
C ALA A 306 -16.73 13.32 4.18
N LEU A 307 -16.38 12.29 3.40
CA LEU A 307 -15.05 12.19 2.78
C LEU A 307 -14.74 13.36 1.80
N PRO A 308 -15.57 13.62 0.77
CA PRO A 308 -15.31 14.74 -0.13
C PRO A 308 -15.40 16.09 0.59
N VAL A 309 -16.36 16.27 1.51
CA VAL A 309 -16.47 17.51 2.30
C VAL A 309 -15.22 17.75 3.13
N ALA A 310 -14.73 16.74 3.86
CA ALA A 310 -13.49 16.85 4.64
C ALA A 310 -12.27 17.15 3.77
N THR A 311 -12.19 16.54 2.58
CA THR A 311 -11.07 16.76 1.65
C THR A 311 -11.06 18.20 1.11
N VAL A 312 -12.21 18.73 0.73
CA VAL A 312 -12.35 20.12 0.27
C VAL A 312 -12.08 21.11 1.41
N LEU A 313 -12.63 20.87 2.60
CA LEU A 313 -12.39 21.71 3.78
C LEU A 313 -10.90 21.75 4.13
N TRP A 314 -10.23 20.60 4.15
CA TRP A 314 -8.78 20.52 4.37
C TRP A 314 -8.01 21.31 3.31
N GLY A 315 -8.23 21.04 2.02
CA GLY A 315 -7.48 21.72 0.95
C GLY A 315 -7.68 23.24 0.91
N LEU A 316 -8.90 23.73 1.18
CA LEU A 316 -9.16 25.16 1.27
C LEU A 316 -8.57 25.78 2.54
N SER A 317 -8.52 25.05 3.65
CA SER A 317 -7.98 25.54 4.92
C SER A 317 -6.49 25.88 4.83
N LEU A 318 -5.72 25.20 3.99
CA LEU A 318 -4.28 25.42 3.88
C LEU A 318 -3.92 26.79 3.27
N ARG A 319 -4.85 27.45 2.55
CA ARG A 319 -4.60 28.75 1.90
C ARG A 319 -4.49 29.92 2.87
N SER A 320 -5.01 29.78 4.09
CA SER A 320 -5.00 30.82 5.11
C SER A 320 -3.95 30.60 6.19
N VAL A 321 -3.04 29.63 6.00
CA VAL A 321 -2.01 29.31 6.99
C VAL A 321 -0.84 30.26 6.83
N ASP A 322 -0.51 30.98 7.89
CA ASP A 322 0.68 31.82 7.99
C ASP A 322 1.76 31.09 8.80
N LEU A 323 2.86 30.70 8.13
CA LEU A 323 3.94 29.92 8.74
C LEU A 323 4.86 30.76 9.65
N ASP A 324 4.88 32.08 9.47
CA ASP A 324 5.75 32.95 10.26
C ASP A 324 5.18 33.25 11.64
N ALA A 325 3.88 33.00 11.83
CA ALA A 325 3.17 33.11 13.11
C ALA A 325 3.31 31.89 14.03
N MET A 326 4.10 30.87 13.66
CA MET A 326 4.25 29.65 14.47
C MET A 326 4.91 29.92 15.83
N THR A 327 4.29 29.40 16.90
CA THR A 327 4.85 29.47 18.26
C THR A 327 5.61 28.19 18.63
N ASP A 328 5.99 28.07 19.91
CA ASP A 328 6.57 26.88 20.54
C ASP A 328 5.68 25.62 20.55
N LEU A 329 4.45 25.68 20.02
CA LEU A 329 3.59 24.52 19.74
C LEU A 329 3.59 24.14 18.24
N GLY A 330 4.45 24.77 17.44
CA GLY A 330 4.65 24.49 16.03
C GLY A 330 3.40 24.73 15.18
N LEU A 331 3.21 23.89 14.16
CA LEU A 331 2.22 24.10 13.11
C LEU A 331 0.77 24.10 13.62
N ILE A 332 0.53 23.49 14.79
CA ILE A 332 -0.79 23.42 15.46
C ILE A 332 -1.36 24.82 15.71
N THR A 333 -0.49 25.80 16.04
CA THR A 333 -0.88 27.17 16.39
C THR A 333 -1.45 27.97 15.25
N VAL A 334 -1.05 27.64 14.03
CA VAL A 334 -1.41 28.38 12.81
C VAL A 334 -2.45 27.63 11.97
N MET A 335 -2.89 26.44 12.39
CA MET A 335 -3.97 25.71 11.74
C MET A 335 -5.34 26.38 11.99
N PRO A 336 -6.07 26.79 10.94
CA PRO A 336 -7.36 27.45 11.11
C PRO A 336 -8.45 26.48 11.61
N ALA A 337 -9.53 27.02 12.18
CA ALA A 337 -10.66 26.22 12.68
C ALA A 337 -11.27 25.29 11.61
N THR A 338 -11.20 25.67 10.34
CA THR A 338 -11.68 24.87 9.19
C THR A 338 -10.88 23.58 9.00
N PHE A 339 -9.59 23.58 9.30
CA PHE A 339 -8.74 22.39 9.29
C PHE A 339 -9.22 21.38 10.34
N TRP A 340 -9.47 21.84 11.56
CA TRP A 340 -10.00 21.00 12.65
C TRP A 340 -11.40 20.48 12.36
N ALA A 341 -12.25 21.31 11.74
CA ALA A 341 -13.58 20.88 11.29
C ALA A 341 -13.49 19.75 10.25
N ALA A 342 -12.54 19.82 9.31
CA ALA A 342 -12.30 18.77 8.33
C ALA A 342 -11.98 17.42 8.99
N ILE A 343 -11.13 17.42 10.03
CA ILE A 343 -10.78 16.21 10.79
C ILE A 343 -12.01 15.62 11.50
N VAL A 344 -12.81 16.47 12.16
CA VAL A 344 -14.03 16.02 12.84
C VAL A 344 -15.01 15.38 11.86
N VAL A 345 -15.25 16.02 10.71
CA VAL A 345 -16.10 15.48 9.65
C VAL A 345 -15.55 14.15 9.13
N MET A 346 -14.23 14.06 8.90
CA MET A 346 -13.57 12.85 8.42
C MET A 346 -13.72 11.67 9.40
N VAL A 347 -13.47 11.90 10.70
CA VAL A 347 -13.63 10.86 11.74
C VAL A 347 -15.08 10.42 11.86
N ALA A 348 -16.03 11.36 11.87
CA ALA A 348 -17.46 11.03 11.92
C ALA A 348 -17.89 10.18 10.70
N GLY A 349 -17.44 10.56 9.50
CA GLY A 349 -17.65 9.82 8.27
C GLY A 349 -17.06 8.41 8.30
N PHE A 350 -15.82 8.26 8.78
CA PHE A 350 -15.16 6.97 8.89
C PHE A 350 -15.89 6.04 9.88
N VAL A 351 -16.29 6.53 11.05
CA VAL A 351 -17.04 5.73 12.03
C VAL A 351 -18.43 5.34 11.51
N ALA A 352 -19.10 6.24 10.78
CA ALA A 352 -20.34 5.92 10.08
C ALA A 352 -20.12 4.79 9.05
N LEU A 353 -19.02 4.88 8.28
CA LEU A 353 -18.66 3.87 7.28
C LEU A 353 -18.35 2.50 7.89
N LEU A 354 -17.68 2.44 9.05
CA LEU A 354 -17.43 1.17 9.76
C LEU A 354 -18.74 0.44 10.10
N SER A 355 -19.84 1.18 10.27
CA SER A 355 -21.16 0.62 10.59
C SER A 355 -21.89 0.07 9.37
N ASP A 356 -21.53 0.52 8.18
CA ASP A 356 -22.11 0.07 6.92
C ASP A 356 -21.53 -1.30 6.56
N LYS A 357 -22.35 -2.35 6.64
CA LYS A 357 -21.97 -3.73 6.28
C LYS A 357 -21.83 -3.92 4.78
N PHE A 358 -22.45 -3.08 3.97
CA PHE A 358 -22.50 -3.21 2.51
C PHE A 358 -21.51 -2.30 1.79
N ALA A 359 -20.95 -1.31 2.47
CA ALA A 359 -19.91 -0.42 1.95
C ALA A 359 -18.78 -1.17 1.25
N LEU A 360 -18.33 -0.65 0.12
CA LEU A 360 -17.15 -1.12 -0.59
C LEU A 360 -15.90 -0.82 0.24
N GLU A 361 -14.90 -1.71 0.14
CA GLU A 361 -13.61 -1.49 0.80
C GLU A 361 -12.87 -0.26 0.25
N LEU A 362 -13.17 0.15 -0.98
CA LEU A 362 -12.58 1.34 -1.58
C LEU A 362 -12.91 2.62 -0.81
N TRP A 363 -14.10 2.72 -0.21
CA TRP A 363 -14.43 3.85 0.66
C TRP A 363 -13.55 3.88 1.91
N HIS A 364 -13.30 2.73 2.52
CA HIS A 364 -12.45 2.66 3.71
C HIS A 364 -11.00 3.02 3.37
N ALA A 365 -10.51 2.54 2.21
CA ALA A 365 -9.23 2.95 1.66
C ALA A 365 -9.18 4.46 1.42
N GLY A 366 -10.23 5.04 0.84
CA GLY A 366 -10.34 6.49 0.61
C GLY A 366 -10.22 7.31 1.89
N TYR A 367 -10.95 6.95 2.95
CA TYR A 367 -10.83 7.62 4.26
C TYR A 367 -9.43 7.52 4.85
N VAL A 368 -8.79 6.34 4.79
CA VAL A 368 -7.42 6.17 5.29
C VAL A 368 -6.41 6.92 4.44
N LEU A 369 -6.55 6.94 3.12
CA LEU A 369 -5.66 7.69 2.22
C LEU A 369 -5.78 9.19 2.47
N VAL A 370 -6.99 9.72 2.68
CA VAL A 370 -7.19 11.13 3.04
C VAL A 370 -6.64 11.41 4.44
N LEU A 371 -6.79 10.51 5.41
CA LEU A 371 -6.13 10.64 6.72
C LEU A 371 -4.60 10.74 6.54
N ILE A 372 -3.99 9.83 5.79
CA ILE A 372 -2.55 9.86 5.51
C ILE A 372 -2.16 11.17 4.83
N ALA A 373 -2.94 11.65 3.86
CA ALA A 373 -2.68 12.93 3.19
C ALA A 373 -2.78 14.12 4.16
N VAL A 374 -3.82 14.18 5.00
CA VAL A 374 -3.97 15.23 6.02
C VAL A 374 -2.78 15.22 6.98
N LEU A 375 -2.32 14.04 7.43
CA LEU A 375 -1.23 13.93 8.40
C LEU A 375 0.15 14.21 7.79
N HIS A 376 0.43 13.72 6.58
CA HIS A 376 1.78 13.66 6.03
C HIS A 376 2.00 14.50 4.76
N ALA A 377 0.95 14.86 4.02
CA ALA A 377 1.06 15.76 2.86
C ALA A 377 0.90 17.23 3.24
N THR A 378 0.24 17.56 4.36
CA THR A 378 0.04 18.96 4.79
C THR A 378 1.36 19.75 4.84
N PRO A 379 2.45 19.27 5.46
CA PRO A 379 3.71 20.02 5.45
C PRO A 379 4.34 20.15 4.06
N ALA A 380 4.25 19.10 3.22
CA ALA A 380 4.75 19.15 1.84
C ALA A 380 3.98 20.14 0.95
N LEU A 381 2.70 20.38 1.26
CA LEU A 381 1.85 21.37 0.58
C LEU A 381 2.08 22.80 1.09
N LEU A 382 2.49 22.95 2.36
CA LEU A 382 2.70 24.25 2.99
C LEU A 382 4.12 24.77 2.80
N TYR A 383 5.12 23.89 2.83
CA TYR A 383 6.52 24.32 2.88
C TYR A 383 7.09 24.48 1.46
N PRO A 384 7.79 25.60 1.18
CA PRO A 384 8.50 25.81 -0.06
C PRO A 384 9.78 24.98 -0.18
N THR A 385 10.20 24.31 0.90
CA THR A 385 11.45 23.55 0.97
C THR A 385 11.26 22.24 1.75
N LEU A 386 12.31 21.40 1.76
CA LEU A 386 12.30 20.10 2.43
C LEU A 386 12.24 20.23 3.96
N ARG A 387 11.25 19.56 4.56
CA ARG A 387 10.82 19.64 5.98
C ARG A 387 11.84 19.23 7.04
N TYR A 388 12.85 18.40 6.75
CA TYR A 388 13.73 17.90 7.81
C TYR A 388 15.18 18.12 7.45
N SER A 389 15.95 18.71 8.38
CA SER A 389 17.41 18.79 8.29
C SER A 389 18.05 17.41 8.09
N TRP A 390 17.48 16.36 8.68
CA TRP A 390 17.87 14.97 8.42
C TRP A 390 17.63 14.52 6.97
N ALA A 391 16.53 14.96 6.34
CA ALA A 391 16.25 14.63 4.96
C ALA A 391 17.20 15.38 4.00
N TRP A 392 17.57 16.63 4.33
CA TRP A 392 18.63 17.37 3.61
C TRP A 392 19.94 16.59 3.61
N LYS A 393 20.37 16.09 4.78
CA LYS A 393 21.56 15.23 4.89
C LYS A 393 21.50 14.02 3.94
N HIS A 394 20.35 13.35 3.84
CA HIS A 394 20.20 12.23 2.93
C HIS A 394 20.25 12.62 1.45
N VAL A 395 19.68 13.76 1.08
CA VAL A 395 19.78 14.30 -0.28
C VAL A 395 21.21 14.63 -0.62
N SER A 396 22.00 15.22 0.29
CA SER A 396 23.40 15.52 0.04
C SER A 396 24.27 14.26 -0.13
N VAL A 397 23.95 13.16 0.56
CA VAL A 397 24.61 11.85 0.33
C VAL A 397 24.25 11.27 -1.05
N ILE A 398 22.99 11.41 -1.48
CA ILE A 398 22.56 10.99 -2.83
C ILE A 398 23.30 11.81 -3.90
N ASP A 399 23.36 13.13 -3.73
CA ASP A 399 24.09 14.03 -4.63
C ASP A 399 25.58 13.66 -4.72
N TYR A 400 26.22 13.33 -3.59
CA TYR A 400 27.59 12.81 -3.58
C TYR A 400 27.71 11.55 -4.46
N LEU A 401 26.82 10.57 -4.32
CA LEU A 401 26.85 9.35 -5.14
C LEU A 401 26.63 9.64 -6.63
N ILE A 402 25.76 10.60 -6.96
CA ILE A 402 25.54 11.04 -8.35
C ILE A 402 26.81 11.67 -8.93
N ARG A 403 27.50 12.52 -8.16
CA ARG A 403 28.72 13.22 -8.58
C ARG A 403 29.95 12.32 -8.69
N HIS A 404 30.12 11.39 -7.75
CA HIS A 404 31.35 10.59 -7.61
C HIS A 404 31.21 9.16 -8.14
N GLY A 405 30.00 8.61 -8.23
CA GLY A 405 29.75 7.23 -8.67
C GLY A 405 30.22 6.14 -7.70
N VAL A 406 30.73 6.50 -6.53
CA VAL A 406 31.27 5.61 -5.49
C VAL A 406 30.92 6.13 -4.10
N THR A 407 30.91 5.25 -3.10
CA THR A 407 30.78 5.62 -1.68
C THR A 407 32.05 6.25 -1.14
N ASP A 408 31.93 7.14 -0.15
CA ASP A 408 33.08 7.72 0.55
C ASP A 408 33.68 6.72 1.56
N PRO A 409 34.95 6.27 1.39
CA PRO A 409 35.59 5.36 2.33
C PRO A 409 36.18 6.07 3.56
N ALA A 410 36.19 7.41 3.59
CA ALA A 410 36.80 8.14 4.69
C ALA A 410 35.97 8.02 5.99
N PRO A 411 36.62 7.79 7.15
CA PRO A 411 35.93 7.86 8.43
C PRO A 411 35.49 9.31 8.69
N GLY A 412 34.21 9.49 9.00
CA GLY A 412 33.61 10.80 9.22
C GLY A 412 32.17 10.69 9.74
N PRO A 413 31.52 11.83 10.06
CA PRO A 413 30.18 11.85 10.65
C PRO A 413 29.09 11.25 9.75
N LEU A 414 29.33 11.16 8.44
CA LEU A 414 28.42 10.56 7.47
C LEU A 414 28.83 9.13 7.04
N SER A 415 29.89 8.56 7.62
CA SER A 415 30.40 7.22 7.27
C SER A 415 29.34 6.12 7.32
N ALA A 416 28.42 6.17 8.28
CA ALA A 416 27.32 5.23 8.38
C ALA A 416 26.46 5.21 7.09
N TYR A 417 26.22 6.35 6.44
CA TYR A 417 25.41 6.38 5.22
C TYR A 417 26.14 5.77 4.01
N HIS A 418 27.48 5.81 4.01
CA HIS A 418 28.31 5.20 2.98
C HIS A 418 28.55 3.69 3.18
N GLN A 419 28.46 3.21 4.43
CA GLN A 419 28.56 1.77 4.75
C GLN A 419 27.21 1.03 4.64
N TRP A 420 26.09 1.76 4.68
CA TRP A 420 24.76 1.27 4.32
C TRP A 420 24.18 2.04 3.11
N PRO A 421 24.81 1.92 1.92
CA PRO A 421 24.48 2.77 0.78
C PRO A 421 23.18 2.37 0.07
N GLY A 422 22.55 1.23 0.39
CA GLY A 422 21.48 0.65 -0.42
C GLY A 422 20.30 1.58 -0.72
N PHE A 423 19.87 2.38 0.28
CA PHE A 423 18.84 3.41 0.09
C PHE A 423 19.34 4.55 -0.80
N PHE A 424 20.53 5.06 -0.52
CA PHE A 424 21.12 6.21 -1.22
C PHE A 424 21.42 5.87 -2.69
N SER A 425 22.00 4.70 -2.97
CA SER A 425 22.28 4.22 -4.33
C SER A 425 21.00 3.99 -5.14
N PHE A 426 19.93 3.47 -4.52
CA PHE A 426 18.65 3.29 -5.19
C PHE A 426 18.06 4.65 -5.62
N PHE A 427 18.03 5.63 -4.70
CA PHE A 427 17.49 6.94 -5.02
C PHE A 427 18.40 7.77 -5.94
N ALA A 428 19.73 7.62 -5.87
CA ALA A 428 20.64 8.19 -6.87
C ALA A 428 20.32 7.68 -8.29
N THR A 429 20.12 6.37 -8.43
CA THR A 429 19.74 5.75 -9.71
C THR A 429 18.38 6.26 -10.19
N MET A 430 17.39 6.34 -9.29
CA MET A 430 16.06 6.85 -9.63
C MET A 430 16.08 8.32 -10.06
N THR A 431 16.84 9.17 -9.37
CA THR A 431 17.03 10.59 -9.72
C THR A 431 17.66 10.72 -11.11
N GLN A 432 18.74 9.98 -11.38
CA GLN A 432 19.39 9.96 -12.71
C GLN A 432 18.44 9.45 -13.81
N MET A 433 17.69 8.37 -13.56
CA MET A 433 16.71 7.81 -14.51
C MET A 433 15.53 8.75 -14.79
N ALA A 434 15.14 9.55 -13.81
CA ALA A 434 14.10 10.57 -13.95
C ALA A 434 14.59 11.83 -14.68
N GLY A 435 15.90 11.97 -14.91
CA GLY A 435 16.50 13.16 -15.50
C GLY A 435 16.41 14.39 -14.59
N LEU A 436 16.37 14.18 -13.27
CA LEU A 436 16.36 15.25 -12.27
C LEU A 436 17.79 15.61 -11.86
N ASP A 437 18.02 16.89 -11.57
CA ASP A 437 19.33 17.38 -11.12
C ASP A 437 19.65 16.95 -9.68
N ASP A 438 18.64 16.88 -8.81
CA ASP A 438 18.76 16.44 -7.43
C ASP A 438 17.53 15.64 -6.94
N ALA A 439 17.61 15.14 -5.70
CA ALA A 439 16.56 14.33 -5.09
C ALA A 439 15.55 15.13 -4.24
N LEU A 440 15.61 16.47 -4.22
CA LEU A 440 14.76 17.31 -3.33
C LEU A 440 13.27 17.13 -3.63
N ASP A 441 12.89 17.16 -4.91
CA ASP A 441 11.49 17.02 -5.32
C ASP A 441 10.92 15.67 -4.93
N ILE A 442 11.70 14.59 -5.08
CA ILE A 442 11.31 13.24 -4.63
C ILE A 442 11.22 13.19 -3.10
N ALA A 443 12.20 13.79 -2.40
CA ALA A 443 12.29 13.75 -0.95
C ALA A 443 11.14 14.47 -0.25
N SER A 444 10.66 15.58 -0.81
CA SER A 444 9.54 16.37 -0.26
C SER A 444 8.26 15.55 -0.08
N TRP A 445 7.99 14.62 -1.00
CA TRP A 445 6.82 13.74 -0.97
C TRP A 445 7.07 12.40 -0.25
N GLY A 446 8.29 12.17 0.25
CA GLY A 446 8.71 10.95 0.94
C GLY A 446 7.73 10.49 2.03
N PRO A 447 7.39 11.32 3.04
CA PRO A 447 6.44 10.95 4.10
C PRO A 447 5.12 10.41 3.57
N LEU A 448 4.50 11.09 2.60
CA LEU A 448 3.24 10.65 2.00
C LEU A 448 3.41 9.30 1.30
N ALA A 449 4.44 9.16 0.46
CA ALA A 449 4.69 7.97 -0.33
C ALA A 449 4.95 6.73 0.55
N PHE A 450 5.78 6.84 1.59
CA PHE A 450 6.09 5.71 2.47
C PHE A 450 4.89 5.27 3.32
N ASN A 451 4.07 6.21 3.79
CA ASN A 451 2.85 5.86 4.53
C ASN A 451 1.79 5.19 3.62
N ILE A 452 1.62 5.67 2.39
CA ILE A 452 0.77 4.99 1.39
C ILE A 452 1.30 3.59 1.08
N ALA A 453 2.62 3.45 0.88
CA ALA A 453 3.25 2.15 0.62
C ALA A 453 3.08 1.17 1.81
N THR A 454 3.09 1.69 3.05
CA THR A 454 2.88 0.91 4.29
C THR A 454 1.46 0.36 4.42
N LEU A 455 0.46 1.01 3.82
CA LEU A 455 -0.94 0.59 3.89
C LEU A 455 -1.14 -0.85 3.40
N LEU A 456 -0.52 -1.21 2.27
CA LEU A 456 -0.69 -2.54 1.68
C LEU A 456 -0.17 -3.67 2.59
N PRO A 457 1.12 -3.71 2.99
CA PRO A 457 1.62 -4.75 3.87
C PRO A 457 0.90 -4.78 5.22
N LEU A 458 0.44 -3.64 5.75
CA LEU A 458 -0.35 -3.59 6.97
C LEU A 458 -1.74 -4.25 6.81
N LEU A 459 -2.49 -3.90 5.76
CA LEU A 459 -3.75 -4.57 5.42
C LEU A 459 -3.55 -6.06 5.21
N LEU A 460 -2.46 -6.42 4.54
CA LEU A 460 -2.08 -7.80 4.31
C LEU A 460 -1.86 -8.50 5.66
N LEU A 461 -1.06 -7.94 6.56
CA LEU A 461 -0.78 -8.51 7.88
C LEU A 461 -2.04 -8.65 8.74
N PHE A 462 -2.89 -7.63 8.85
CA PHE A 462 -4.11 -7.69 9.67
C PHE A 462 -5.13 -8.69 9.15
N ARG A 463 -5.28 -8.80 7.82
CA ARG A 463 -6.16 -9.81 7.19
C ARG A 463 -5.69 -11.25 7.38
N THR A 464 -4.47 -11.48 7.88
CA THR A 464 -4.03 -12.83 8.27
C THR A 464 -4.64 -13.29 9.58
N VAL A 465 -4.96 -12.35 10.49
CA VAL A 465 -5.42 -12.65 11.85
C VAL A 465 -6.91 -12.41 12.03
N THR A 466 -7.52 -11.53 11.23
CA THR A 466 -8.97 -11.28 11.29
C THR A 466 -9.63 -11.06 9.93
N ARG A 467 -10.88 -11.52 9.81
CA ARG A 467 -11.81 -11.22 8.70
C ARG A 467 -12.70 -10.03 8.97
N ASN A 468 -12.72 -9.54 10.21
CA ASN A 468 -13.61 -8.47 10.59
C ASN A 468 -13.13 -7.15 9.98
N ARG A 469 -13.90 -6.66 9.00
CA ARG A 469 -13.56 -5.42 8.27
C ARG A 469 -13.42 -4.22 9.20
N GLN A 470 -14.26 -4.12 10.24
CA GLN A 470 -14.17 -3.01 11.20
C GLN A 470 -12.83 -3.04 11.92
N LEU A 471 -12.41 -4.21 12.39
CA LEU A 471 -11.16 -4.37 13.09
C LEU A 471 -9.95 -4.12 12.19
N VAL A 472 -9.98 -4.60 10.93
CA VAL A 472 -8.89 -4.35 9.97
C VAL A 472 -8.73 -2.85 9.71
N TRP A 473 -9.79 -2.16 9.28
CA TRP A 473 -9.68 -0.73 8.94
C TRP A 473 -9.54 0.16 10.18
N GLY A 474 -10.18 -0.19 11.30
CA GLY A 474 -9.98 0.50 12.57
C GLY A 474 -8.54 0.38 13.07
N GLY A 475 -7.93 -0.82 12.96
CA GLY A 475 -6.52 -1.02 13.29
C GLY A 475 -5.58 -0.21 12.38
N VAL A 476 -5.88 -0.14 11.08
CA VAL A 476 -5.11 0.68 10.12
C VAL A 476 -5.24 2.16 10.45
N TRP A 477 -6.45 2.64 10.75
CA TRP A 477 -6.68 4.02 11.15
C TRP A 477 -5.89 4.38 12.41
N VAL A 478 -5.96 3.52 13.44
CA VAL A 478 -5.21 3.71 14.70
C VAL A 478 -3.70 3.70 14.43
N PHE A 479 -3.19 2.84 13.54
CA PHE A 479 -1.76 2.82 13.19
C PHE A 479 -1.29 4.19 12.68
N PHE A 480 -1.95 4.75 11.68
CA PHE A 480 -1.56 6.06 11.13
C PHE A 480 -1.80 7.21 12.12
N SER A 481 -2.89 7.14 12.89
CA SER A 481 -3.18 8.13 13.95
C SER A 481 -2.20 8.09 15.12
N CYS A 482 -1.34 7.07 15.22
CA CYS A 482 -0.37 6.93 16.29
C CYS A 482 1.08 6.87 15.77
N SER A 483 1.31 7.05 14.47
CA SER A 483 2.65 7.04 13.87
C SER A 483 3.35 8.41 14.02
N TRP A 484 3.34 8.97 15.24
CA TRP A 484 3.69 10.37 15.52
C TRP A 484 5.20 10.67 15.50
N VAL A 485 6.04 9.63 15.71
CA VAL A 485 7.49 9.72 15.95
C VAL A 485 8.25 10.47 14.83
N GLY A 486 7.73 10.52 13.61
CA GLY A 486 8.38 11.23 12.50
C GLY A 486 9.58 10.48 11.91
N GLN A 487 9.52 9.15 11.86
CA GLN A 487 10.54 8.27 11.26
C GLN A 487 10.17 7.83 9.83
N ASP A 488 9.18 8.50 9.26
CA ASP A 488 8.60 8.28 7.94
C ASP A 488 9.10 9.30 6.90
N TYR A 489 9.99 10.22 7.28
CA TYR A 489 10.68 11.12 6.36
C TYR A 489 11.51 10.37 5.33
N PHE A 490 11.98 11.10 4.31
CA PHE A 490 12.82 10.56 3.25
C PHE A 490 14.11 9.94 3.81
N SER A 491 14.06 8.66 4.12
CA SER A 491 15.04 7.97 4.95
C SER A 491 15.13 6.47 4.66
N PRO A 492 16.28 5.85 4.98
CA PRO A 492 16.40 4.41 4.90
C PRO A 492 15.41 3.69 5.82
N GLN A 493 15.17 4.18 7.04
CA GLN A 493 14.28 3.55 8.03
C GLN A 493 12.82 3.46 7.53
N ALA A 494 12.30 4.51 6.89
CA ALA A 494 10.95 4.48 6.32
C ALA A 494 10.83 3.44 5.19
N THR A 495 11.85 3.36 4.34
CA THR A 495 11.92 2.40 3.22
C THR A 495 11.99 0.96 3.72
N THR A 496 12.88 0.69 4.68
CA THR A 496 13.07 -0.65 5.23
C THR A 496 11.88 -1.11 6.08
N LEU A 497 11.11 -0.20 6.70
CA LEU A 497 9.88 -0.54 7.40
C LEU A 497 8.82 -1.15 6.46
N VAL A 498 8.63 -0.57 5.27
CA VAL A 498 7.70 -1.10 4.24
C VAL A 498 8.12 -2.52 3.85
N MET A 499 9.42 -2.73 3.60
CA MET A 499 9.96 -4.03 3.24
C MET A 499 9.84 -5.03 4.40
N TYR A 500 10.16 -4.62 5.63
CA TYR A 500 10.04 -5.41 6.86
C TYR A 500 8.61 -5.92 7.05
N LEU A 501 7.60 -5.04 6.99
CA LEU A 501 6.20 -5.42 7.13
C LEU A 501 5.75 -6.33 5.97
N THR A 502 6.28 -6.12 4.77
CA THR A 502 6.01 -6.98 3.61
C THR A 502 6.55 -8.39 3.83
N ILE A 503 7.80 -8.54 4.28
CA ILE A 503 8.41 -9.83 4.60
C ILE A 503 7.58 -10.55 5.66
N LEU A 504 7.20 -9.86 6.74
CA LEU A 504 6.39 -10.45 7.81
C LEU A 504 4.99 -10.87 7.34
N ALA A 505 4.34 -10.05 6.52
CA ALA A 505 3.04 -10.39 5.93
C ALA A 505 3.14 -11.63 5.03
N VAL A 506 4.20 -11.75 4.24
CA VAL A 506 4.48 -12.95 3.42
C VAL A 506 4.80 -14.15 4.31
N MET A 507 5.59 -13.96 5.37
CA MET A 507 5.97 -15.03 6.30
C MET A 507 4.75 -15.69 6.95
N VAL A 508 3.87 -14.87 7.53
CA VAL A 508 2.67 -15.37 8.20
C VAL A 508 1.67 -15.99 7.19
N ARG A 509 1.71 -15.59 5.91
CA ARG A 509 0.80 -16.14 4.88
C ARG A 509 1.30 -17.36 4.13
N ARG A 510 2.59 -17.45 3.85
CA ARG A 510 3.13 -18.38 2.84
C ARG A 510 4.05 -19.44 3.44
N PHE A 511 4.29 -19.42 4.74
CA PHE A 511 5.20 -20.37 5.40
C PHE A 511 4.54 -21.21 6.49
N ARG A 512 3.21 -21.29 6.50
CA ARG A 512 2.46 -22.14 7.44
C ARG A 512 2.78 -23.62 7.22
N ARG A 513 3.19 -24.30 8.30
CA ARG A 513 3.37 -25.75 8.40
C ARG A 513 2.32 -26.35 9.33
N GLY A 514 1.58 -27.33 8.82
CA GLY A 514 0.60 -28.11 9.60
C GLY A 514 -0.77 -27.43 9.80
N PRO A 515 -1.75 -28.20 10.32
CA PRO A 515 -3.11 -27.73 10.56
C PRO A 515 -3.19 -26.80 11.77
N ILE A 516 -4.17 -25.89 11.75
CA ILE A 516 -4.56 -25.08 12.91
C ILE A 516 -5.84 -25.69 13.48
N ARG A 517 -5.81 -26.13 14.74
CA ARG A 517 -7.04 -26.53 15.45
C ARG A 517 -7.97 -25.32 15.53
N ALA A 518 -9.09 -25.37 14.82
CA ALA A 518 -10.17 -24.41 14.98
C ALA A 518 -10.56 -24.39 16.46
N GLY A 519 -10.47 -23.23 17.09
CA GLY A 519 -10.99 -23.04 18.44
C GLY A 519 -12.41 -22.53 18.38
N ALA A 520 -13.06 -22.51 19.53
CA ALA A 520 -14.21 -21.64 19.71
C ALA A 520 -13.76 -20.20 19.37
N ASP A 521 -14.39 -19.62 18.35
CA ASP A 521 -14.28 -18.21 18.00
C ASP A 521 -15.59 -17.52 18.42
N PRO A 522 -15.79 -17.29 19.73
CA PRO A 522 -17.05 -16.75 20.25
C PRO A 522 -17.35 -15.36 19.71
N ASP A 523 -16.35 -14.66 19.18
CA ASP A 523 -16.49 -13.30 18.65
C ASP A 523 -16.54 -13.25 17.11
N GLY A 524 -16.37 -14.39 16.42
CA GLY A 524 -16.36 -14.46 14.94
C GLY A 524 -15.25 -13.63 14.29
N LEU A 525 -14.11 -13.47 14.96
CA LEU A 525 -13.02 -12.60 14.50
C LEU A 525 -11.96 -13.32 13.69
N ALA A 526 -11.83 -14.64 13.83
CA ALA A 526 -10.74 -15.39 13.25
C ALA A 526 -10.78 -15.34 11.71
N ALA A 527 -9.64 -15.04 11.09
CA ALA A 527 -9.48 -15.31 9.68
C ALA A 527 -9.33 -16.82 9.43
N GLU A 528 -9.76 -17.28 8.25
CA GLU A 528 -9.36 -18.61 7.80
C GLU A 528 -7.84 -18.67 7.71
N PRO A 529 -7.24 -19.70 8.30
CA PRO A 529 -5.81 -19.75 8.37
C PRO A 529 -5.25 -20.03 6.96
N PRO A 530 -4.19 -19.32 6.52
CA PRO A 530 -3.68 -19.40 5.15
C PRO A 530 -3.20 -20.82 4.80
N PRO A 531 -3.45 -21.36 3.60
CA PRO A 531 -3.29 -22.79 3.28
C PRO A 531 -1.89 -23.35 3.61
N ILE A 532 -1.82 -24.65 3.91
CA ILE A 532 -0.52 -25.30 4.14
C ILE A 532 0.27 -25.20 2.85
N THR A 533 1.45 -24.59 2.93
CA THR A 533 2.25 -24.33 1.73
C THR A 533 3.20 -25.50 1.50
N SER A 534 3.23 -26.06 0.28
CA SER A 534 4.16 -27.14 -0.12
C SER A 534 5.64 -26.74 -0.01
N ALA A 535 6.56 -27.70 -0.01
CA ALA A 535 8.00 -27.42 0.03
C ALA A 535 8.49 -26.56 -1.15
N ARG A 536 8.06 -26.88 -2.38
CA ARG A 536 8.40 -26.11 -3.60
C ARG A 536 7.98 -24.65 -3.49
N HIS A 537 6.74 -24.40 -3.08
CA HIS A 537 6.24 -23.03 -2.93
C HIS A 537 6.99 -22.25 -1.85
N ARG A 538 7.34 -22.89 -0.73
CA ARG A 538 8.16 -22.25 0.32
C ARG A 538 9.56 -21.90 -0.17
N LEU A 539 10.18 -22.76 -0.99
CA LEU A 539 11.47 -22.47 -1.60
C LEU A 539 11.38 -21.25 -2.51
N ILE A 540 10.38 -21.20 -3.41
CA ILE A 540 10.13 -20.05 -4.28
C ILE A 540 9.98 -18.76 -3.45
N TRP A 541 9.13 -18.78 -2.42
CA TRP A 541 8.97 -17.61 -1.56
C TRP A 541 10.24 -17.26 -0.78
N ALA A 542 11.03 -18.25 -0.33
CA ALA A 542 12.29 -17.97 0.37
C ALA A 542 13.30 -17.28 -0.56
N THR A 543 13.41 -17.75 -1.81
CA THR A 543 14.24 -17.12 -2.85
C THR A 543 13.76 -15.71 -3.16
N LEU A 544 12.45 -15.50 -3.33
CA LEU A 544 11.89 -14.15 -3.57
C LEU A 544 12.12 -13.20 -2.41
N LEU A 545 12.09 -13.69 -1.16
CA LEU A 545 12.34 -12.88 0.03
C LEU A 545 13.82 -12.49 0.19
N MET A 546 14.76 -13.14 -0.51
CA MET A 546 16.17 -12.76 -0.45
C MET A 546 16.41 -11.34 -0.94
N MET A 547 15.71 -10.90 -1.98
CA MET A 547 15.84 -9.56 -2.53
C MET A 547 15.52 -8.46 -1.50
N PRO A 548 14.34 -8.43 -0.86
CA PRO A 548 14.05 -7.43 0.17
C PRO A 548 14.89 -7.62 1.44
N ILE A 549 15.35 -8.83 1.78
CA ILE A 549 16.27 -9.04 2.92
C ILE A 549 17.60 -8.34 2.67
N VAL A 550 18.23 -8.59 1.51
CA VAL A 550 19.50 -7.95 1.15
C VAL A 550 19.32 -6.44 1.02
N ALA A 551 18.21 -5.98 0.44
CA ALA A 551 17.90 -4.55 0.36
C ALA A 551 17.84 -3.91 1.75
N ILE A 552 17.12 -4.52 2.71
CA ILE A 552 17.06 -4.04 4.10
C ILE A 552 18.47 -4.01 4.73
N THR A 553 19.24 -5.09 4.60
CA THR A 553 20.60 -5.20 5.14
C THR A 553 21.53 -4.14 4.59
N SER A 554 21.47 -3.85 3.30
CA SER A 554 22.32 -2.84 2.66
C SER A 554 21.89 -1.40 2.92
N ALA A 555 20.65 -1.17 3.36
CA ALA A 555 20.07 0.17 3.48
C ALA A 555 20.05 0.70 4.92
N HIS A 556 20.00 -0.18 5.93
CA HIS A 556 19.82 0.28 7.30
C HIS A 556 20.51 -0.65 8.32
N GLN A 557 21.16 -0.08 9.33
CA GLN A 557 21.85 -0.82 10.39
C GLN A 557 20.92 -1.62 11.33
N LEU A 558 19.85 -1.02 11.86
CA LEU A 558 18.98 -1.64 12.88
C LEU A 558 17.84 -2.54 12.34
N THR A 559 17.15 -2.14 11.26
CA THR A 559 15.99 -2.90 10.74
C THR A 559 16.30 -4.38 10.42
N PRO A 560 17.47 -4.76 9.89
CA PRO A 560 17.82 -6.17 9.66
C PRO A 560 17.90 -6.97 10.96
N LEU A 561 18.42 -6.37 12.05
CA LEU A 561 18.44 -6.99 13.37
C LEU A 561 17.01 -7.18 13.91
N MET A 562 16.15 -6.17 13.76
CA MET A 562 14.72 -6.26 14.11
C MET A 562 14.02 -7.37 13.31
N LEU A 563 14.40 -7.57 12.05
CA LEU A 563 13.91 -8.67 11.22
C LEU A 563 14.36 -10.04 11.77
N VAL A 564 15.63 -10.20 12.11
CA VAL A 564 16.14 -11.43 12.74
C VAL A 564 15.40 -11.73 14.05
N GLY A 565 15.16 -10.70 14.88
CA GLY A 565 14.37 -10.83 16.11
C GLY A 565 12.94 -11.30 15.86
N ALA A 566 12.24 -10.69 14.90
CA ALA A 566 10.88 -11.08 14.53
C ALA A 566 10.81 -12.48 13.92
N LEU A 567 11.77 -12.85 13.07
CA LEU A 567 11.87 -14.21 12.51
C LEU A 567 12.18 -15.25 13.59
N THR A 568 12.99 -14.91 14.59
CA THR A 568 13.26 -15.75 15.76
C THR A 568 11.99 -15.95 16.59
N ALA A 569 11.23 -14.88 16.84
CA ALA A 569 9.95 -14.97 17.54
C ALA A 569 8.94 -15.86 16.79
N LEU A 570 8.88 -15.76 15.45
CA LEU A 570 8.09 -16.67 14.62
C LEU A 570 8.63 -18.10 14.62
N PHE A 571 9.94 -18.28 14.71
CA PHE A 571 10.58 -19.60 14.74
C PHE A 571 10.17 -20.42 15.97
N VAL A 572 10.00 -19.76 17.14
CA VAL A 572 9.48 -20.38 18.37
C VAL A 572 8.10 -20.98 18.14
N LEU A 573 7.29 -20.39 17.25
CA LEU A 573 6.03 -20.96 16.82
C LEU A 573 6.31 -22.13 15.85
N ARG A 574 6.20 -23.37 16.34
CA ARG A 574 6.40 -24.61 15.54
C ARG A 574 5.74 -24.59 14.14
N ARG A 575 4.64 -23.86 13.98
CA ARG A 575 3.86 -23.70 12.73
C ARG A 575 4.51 -22.78 11.68
N TYR A 576 5.39 -21.87 12.08
CA TYR A 576 6.09 -20.91 11.21
C TYR A 576 7.60 -21.16 11.17
N ARG A 577 8.06 -22.26 11.76
CA ARG A 577 9.48 -22.62 11.85
C ARG A 577 10.11 -22.72 10.45
N ASN A 578 11.01 -21.79 10.14
CA ASN A 578 11.82 -21.82 8.92
C ASN A 578 13.29 -21.52 9.25
N LEU A 579 14.02 -22.56 9.64
CA LEU A 579 15.43 -22.44 10.05
C LEU A 579 16.30 -21.88 8.93
N GLY A 580 16.11 -22.35 7.69
CA GLY A 580 16.92 -21.90 6.56
C GLY A 580 16.82 -20.41 6.31
N LEU A 581 15.60 -19.85 6.28
CA LEU A 581 15.42 -18.41 6.10
C LEU A 581 15.97 -17.59 7.27
N LEU A 582 15.79 -18.06 8.51
CA LEU A 582 16.35 -17.40 9.69
C LEU A 582 17.88 -17.36 9.62
N LEU A 583 18.53 -18.51 9.36
CA LEU A 583 20.00 -18.61 9.28
C LEU A 583 20.55 -17.79 8.13
N VAL A 584 19.93 -17.83 6.95
CA VAL A 584 20.36 -17.04 5.80
C VAL A 584 20.20 -15.54 6.07
N THR A 585 19.09 -15.11 6.68
CA THR A 585 18.91 -13.70 7.07
C THR A 585 20.00 -13.27 8.05
N ALA A 586 20.24 -14.06 9.10
CA ALA A 586 21.28 -13.77 10.09
C ALA A 586 22.69 -13.75 9.45
N ALA A 587 22.98 -14.68 8.54
CA ALA A 587 24.26 -14.75 7.85
C ALA A 587 24.47 -13.57 6.89
N VAL A 588 23.43 -13.10 6.20
CA VAL A 588 23.51 -11.89 5.35
C VAL A 588 23.77 -10.65 6.19
N VAL A 589 23.10 -10.51 7.34
CA VAL A 589 23.32 -9.39 8.26
C VAL A 589 24.73 -9.42 8.83
N ALA A 590 25.14 -10.54 9.44
CA ALA A 590 26.48 -10.68 9.99
C ALA A 590 27.57 -10.53 8.93
N GLY A 591 27.36 -11.06 7.73
CA GLY A 591 28.27 -10.90 6.60
C GLY A 591 28.43 -9.44 6.18
N TRP A 592 27.32 -8.67 6.13
CA TRP A 592 27.39 -7.25 5.83
C TRP A 592 28.14 -6.47 6.91
N ASP A 593 27.82 -6.74 8.18
CA ASP A 593 28.43 -6.05 9.32
C ASP A 593 29.95 -6.32 9.41
N VAL A 594 30.40 -7.54 9.09
CA VAL A 594 31.82 -7.93 9.15
C VAL A 594 32.60 -7.48 7.90
N ILE A 595 31.98 -7.47 6.72
CA ILE A 595 32.70 -7.19 5.46
C ILE A 595 32.66 -5.70 5.11
N ILE A 596 31.50 -5.06 5.28
CA ILE A 596 31.25 -3.69 4.81
C ILE A 596 31.27 -2.70 5.98
N ALA A 597 30.53 -3.01 7.06
CA ALA A 597 30.32 -2.05 8.14
C ALA A 597 31.32 -2.16 9.32
N TRP A 598 32.38 -2.96 9.17
CA TRP A 598 33.29 -3.30 10.25
C TRP A 598 33.92 -2.05 10.89
N GLN A 599 34.34 -1.08 10.07
CA GLN A 599 35.00 0.13 10.56
C GLN A 599 34.10 0.96 11.49
N VAL A 600 32.81 1.12 11.15
CA VAL A 600 31.86 1.83 12.03
C VAL A 600 31.57 1.01 13.28
N LEU A 601 31.41 -0.31 13.16
CA LEU A 601 31.16 -1.19 14.29
C LEU A 601 32.33 -1.18 15.29
N GLU A 602 33.56 -1.26 14.79
CA GLU A 602 34.79 -1.19 15.58
C GLU A 602 34.88 0.15 16.33
N SER A 603 34.59 1.27 15.65
CA SER A 603 34.63 2.60 16.25
C SER A 603 33.60 2.83 17.36
N ARG A 604 32.52 2.04 17.40
CA ARG A 604 31.41 2.16 18.37
C ARG A 604 31.34 0.98 19.35
N PHE A 605 32.33 0.10 19.35
CA PHE A 605 32.27 -1.14 20.12
C PHE A 605 32.15 -0.90 21.62
N SER A 606 32.86 0.10 22.16
CA SER A 606 32.76 0.53 23.56
C SER A 606 31.33 0.93 23.94
N ASP A 607 30.70 1.78 23.13
CA ASP A 607 29.37 2.33 23.38
C ASP A 607 28.30 1.22 23.33
N ILE A 608 28.47 0.26 22.42
CA ILE A 608 27.59 -0.90 22.31
C ILE A 608 27.72 -1.79 23.55
N MET A 609 28.93 -2.00 24.06
CA MET A 609 29.15 -2.79 25.28
C MET A 609 28.64 -2.10 26.54
N GLU A 610 28.79 -0.79 26.64
CA GLU A 610 28.30 0.00 27.78
C GLU A 610 26.76 0.04 27.82
N SER A 611 26.11 0.15 26.66
CA SER A 611 24.64 0.18 26.57
C SER A 611 23.98 -1.21 26.62
N LEU A 612 24.77 -2.29 26.61
CA LEU A 612 24.27 -3.67 26.65
C LEU A 612 23.80 -4.03 28.06
N GLY A 613 22.53 -4.40 28.21
CA GLY A 613 21.94 -4.75 29.50
C GLY A 613 21.39 -3.56 30.31
N ASP A 614 21.70 -2.31 29.95
CA ASP A 614 21.12 -1.11 30.58
C ASP A 614 19.78 -0.71 29.97
N ALA A 615 18.75 -1.52 30.23
CA ALA A 615 17.39 -1.21 29.75
C ALA A 615 16.81 0.09 30.35
N GLY A 616 17.30 0.52 31.52
CA GLY A 616 16.85 1.74 32.19
C GLY A 616 17.38 3.00 31.52
N GLY A 617 18.69 3.08 31.29
CA GLY A 617 19.33 4.19 30.57
C GLY A 617 18.88 4.24 29.11
N ASN A 618 18.71 3.10 28.45
CA ASN A 618 18.19 3.05 27.07
C ASN A 618 16.74 3.57 26.95
N LEU A 619 15.95 3.49 28.02
CA LEU A 619 14.59 4.02 28.08
C LEU A 619 14.57 5.55 28.31
N SER A 620 15.50 6.07 29.11
CA SER A 620 15.56 7.49 29.46
C SER A 620 16.33 8.34 28.46
N ALA A 621 17.30 7.78 27.73
CA ALA A 621 18.20 8.49 26.83
C ALA A 621 17.50 9.29 25.71
N GLY A 622 16.32 8.84 25.25
CA GLY A 622 15.55 9.53 24.20
C GLY A 622 14.52 10.54 24.72
N LEU A 623 14.37 10.72 26.03
CA LEU A 623 13.34 11.57 26.64
C LEU A 623 13.90 12.96 26.98
N ILE A 624 13.25 14.01 26.47
CA ILE A 624 13.60 15.40 26.76
C ILE A 624 13.53 15.66 28.28
N ALA A 625 14.57 16.31 28.82
CA ALA A 625 14.60 16.86 30.16
C ALA A 625 13.63 18.06 30.25
N LEU A 626 12.44 17.84 30.80
CA LEU A 626 11.35 18.82 30.79
C LEU A 626 11.62 20.09 31.62
N GLY A 627 12.65 20.11 32.47
CA GLY A 627 12.93 21.22 33.38
C GLY A 627 13.47 22.48 32.69
N THR A 628 14.05 22.35 31.50
CA THR A 628 14.68 23.46 30.76
C THR A 628 13.96 23.79 29.45
N ALA A 629 12.97 22.99 29.04
CA ALA A 629 12.21 23.20 27.82
C ALA A 629 11.13 24.29 27.97
N SER A 630 10.74 24.92 26.87
CA SER A 630 9.64 25.89 26.84
C SER A 630 8.29 25.27 27.25
N PRO A 631 7.32 26.06 27.75
CA PRO A 631 6.00 25.56 28.13
C PRO A 631 5.29 24.79 27.00
N GLY A 632 5.34 25.27 25.76
CA GLY A 632 4.75 24.57 24.61
C GLY A 632 5.41 23.22 24.34
N GLN A 633 6.74 23.13 24.39
CA GLN A 633 7.45 21.85 24.21
C GLN A 633 7.20 20.87 25.36
N VAL A 634 6.98 21.36 26.58
CA VAL A 634 6.54 20.52 27.70
C VAL A 634 5.16 19.93 27.41
N ILE A 635 4.22 20.70 26.87
CA ILE A 635 2.89 20.21 26.46
C ILE A 635 3.04 19.15 25.36
N VAL A 636 3.84 19.41 24.33
CA VAL A 636 4.13 18.46 23.24
C VAL A 636 4.66 17.15 23.81
N ALA A 637 5.68 17.20 24.67
CA ALA A 637 6.27 16.01 25.26
C ALA A 637 5.28 15.21 26.14
N TYR A 638 4.40 15.88 26.89
CA TYR A 638 3.35 15.20 27.64
C TYR A 638 2.29 14.58 26.73
N ALA A 639 1.89 15.25 25.65
CA ALA A 639 0.95 14.71 24.67
C ALA A 639 1.51 13.44 24.00
N ASP A 640 2.79 13.43 23.64
CA ASP A 640 3.50 12.27 23.05
C ASP A 640 3.51 11.06 23.99
N ARG A 641 3.83 11.33 25.27
CA ARG A 641 3.82 10.31 26.33
C ARG A 641 2.40 9.80 26.57
N ALA A 642 1.41 10.70 26.64
CA ALA A 642 0.02 10.34 26.85
C ALA A 642 -0.54 9.49 25.70
N LEU A 643 -0.24 9.84 24.44
CA LEU A 643 -0.63 9.07 23.26
C LEU A 643 0.01 7.69 23.28
N SER A 644 1.32 7.61 23.55
CA SER A 644 2.07 6.36 23.55
C SER A 644 1.64 5.41 24.68
N VAL A 645 1.56 5.91 25.91
CA VAL A 645 1.11 5.13 27.08
C VAL A 645 -0.37 4.76 26.95
N GLY A 646 -1.21 5.70 26.48
CA GLY A 646 -2.62 5.46 26.22
C GLY A 646 -2.84 4.36 25.19
N LEU A 647 -2.10 4.37 24.08
CA LEU A 647 -2.16 3.32 23.07
C LEU A 647 -1.80 1.95 23.66
N TRP A 648 -0.71 1.85 24.42
CA TRP A 648 -0.32 0.60 25.08
C TRP A 648 -1.36 0.13 26.10
N GLY A 649 -1.92 1.03 26.91
CA GLY A 649 -3.00 0.72 27.84
C GLY A 649 -4.23 0.15 27.13
N LEU A 650 -4.68 0.81 26.05
CA LEU A 650 -5.79 0.33 25.22
C LEU A 650 -5.47 -1.02 24.57
N ALA A 651 -4.24 -1.22 24.09
CA ALA A 651 -3.78 -2.47 23.49
C ALA A 651 -3.77 -3.63 24.51
N LEU A 652 -3.31 -3.39 25.75
CA LEU A 652 -3.33 -4.39 26.83
C LEU A 652 -4.77 -4.76 27.23
N CYS A 653 -5.66 -3.77 27.37
CA CYS A 653 -7.09 -4.01 27.59
C CYS A 653 -7.71 -4.80 26.43
N GLY A 654 -7.41 -4.43 25.18
CA GLY A 654 -7.86 -5.15 23.99
C GLY A 654 -7.35 -6.60 23.96
N ALA A 655 -6.08 -6.83 24.29
CA ALA A 655 -5.49 -8.15 24.43
C ALA A 655 -6.19 -9.00 25.50
N PHE A 656 -6.53 -8.40 26.65
CA PHE A 656 -7.24 -9.08 27.73
C PHE A 656 -8.67 -9.48 27.34
N VAL A 657 -9.41 -8.55 26.72
CA VAL A 657 -10.78 -8.78 26.22
C VAL A 657 -10.79 -9.84 25.13
N ARG A 658 -9.84 -9.79 24.19
CA ARG A 658 -9.74 -10.69 23.03
C ARG A 658 -8.76 -11.85 23.25
N ARG A 659 -8.41 -12.19 24.49
CA ARG A 659 -7.38 -13.19 24.82
C ARG A 659 -7.58 -14.56 24.15
N ARG A 660 -8.83 -14.98 23.94
CA ARG A 660 -9.16 -16.26 23.28
C ARG A 660 -8.78 -16.24 21.80
N TRP A 661 -9.04 -15.13 21.10
CA TRP A 661 -8.62 -14.90 19.72
C TRP A 661 -7.10 -14.67 19.64
N LEU A 662 -6.54 -13.89 20.57
CA LEU A 662 -5.11 -13.58 20.55
C LEU A 662 -4.22 -14.81 20.73
N ARG A 663 -4.62 -15.77 21.59
CA ARG A 663 -3.87 -17.02 21.83
C ARG A 663 -3.82 -17.98 20.64
N ARG A 664 -4.63 -17.76 19.59
CA ARG A 664 -4.69 -18.66 18.43
C ARG A 664 -4.44 -17.91 17.11
N PRO A 665 -5.45 -17.33 16.41
CA PRO A 665 -5.19 -16.60 15.17
C PRO A 665 -4.31 -15.37 15.35
N GLY A 666 -4.40 -14.67 16.49
CA GLY A 666 -3.57 -13.47 16.74
C GLY A 666 -2.14 -13.74 17.19
N LEU A 667 -1.77 -14.98 17.51
CA LEU A 667 -0.50 -15.31 18.16
C LEU A 667 0.74 -14.93 17.31
N PRO A 668 0.76 -15.14 15.97
CA PRO A 668 1.91 -14.74 15.16
C PRO A 668 2.14 -13.23 15.20
N LEU A 669 1.07 -12.44 15.13
CA LEU A 669 1.16 -10.98 15.22
C LEU A 669 1.60 -10.53 16.61
N LEU A 670 1.14 -11.21 17.67
CA LEU A 670 1.62 -10.97 19.03
C LEU A 670 3.13 -11.18 19.13
N MET A 671 3.64 -12.32 18.64
CA MET A 671 5.08 -12.64 18.71
C MET A 671 5.94 -11.63 17.94
N ILE A 672 5.50 -11.24 16.74
CA ILE A 672 6.19 -10.23 15.94
C ILE A 672 6.18 -8.88 16.66
N GLY A 673 5.04 -8.43 17.19
CA GLY A 673 4.92 -7.10 17.78
C GLY A 673 5.57 -6.94 19.16
N ILE A 674 5.80 -8.04 19.89
CA ILE A 674 6.59 -8.00 21.14
C ILE A 674 8.08 -8.18 20.91
N ALA A 675 8.49 -8.77 19.77
CA ALA A 675 9.91 -9.04 19.48
C ALA A 675 10.82 -7.78 19.60
N PRO A 676 10.40 -6.57 19.16
CA PRO A 676 11.20 -5.37 19.33
C PRO A 676 11.49 -5.03 20.79
N LEU A 677 10.64 -5.41 21.75
CA LEU A 677 10.86 -5.10 23.17
C LEU A 677 12.17 -5.68 23.71
N ALA A 678 12.65 -6.79 23.14
CA ALA A 678 13.93 -7.39 23.51
C ALA A 678 15.12 -6.46 23.23
N PHE A 679 14.98 -5.54 22.27
CA PHE A 679 16.05 -4.60 21.91
C PHE A 679 16.20 -3.44 22.88
N LEU A 680 15.27 -3.22 23.82
CA LEU A 680 15.48 -2.26 24.92
C LEU A 680 16.68 -2.65 25.79
N ALA A 681 16.97 -3.94 25.90
CA ALA A 681 18.15 -4.46 26.61
C ALA A 681 19.39 -4.63 25.72
N GLY A 682 19.26 -4.38 24.41
CA GLY A 682 20.28 -4.70 23.40
C GLY A 682 21.19 -3.54 23.00
N GLY A 683 20.92 -2.31 23.45
CA GLY A 683 21.72 -1.11 23.19
C GLY A 683 20.87 0.15 22.98
N SER A 684 21.49 1.33 23.11
CA SER A 684 20.78 2.62 23.11
C SER A 684 20.40 3.13 21.71
N TYR A 685 21.10 2.68 20.67
CA TYR A 685 20.98 3.15 19.28
C TYR A 685 20.93 4.69 19.19
N GLY A 686 21.99 5.36 19.66
CA GLY A 686 22.05 6.82 19.67
C GLY A 686 20.95 7.48 20.53
N GLY A 687 20.45 6.77 21.55
CA GLY A 687 19.33 7.20 22.40
C GLY A 687 17.94 7.02 21.79
N GLU A 688 17.82 6.56 20.54
CA GLU A 688 16.53 6.45 19.84
C GLU A 688 15.88 5.07 19.90
N ILE A 689 16.47 4.10 20.61
CA ILE A 689 15.97 2.72 20.59
C ILE A 689 14.52 2.61 21.06
N ILE A 690 14.09 3.41 22.04
CA ILE A 690 12.70 3.45 22.53
C ILE A 690 11.71 3.77 21.41
N PHE A 691 12.04 4.73 20.55
CA PHE A 691 11.21 5.15 19.44
C PHE A 691 11.15 4.09 18.34
N ARG A 692 12.26 3.38 18.11
CA ARG A 692 12.31 2.24 17.17
C ARG A 692 11.45 1.09 17.67
N VAL A 693 11.56 0.74 18.95
CA VAL A 693 10.73 -0.29 19.57
C VAL A 693 9.25 0.05 19.49
N TYR A 694 8.88 1.31 19.74
CA TYR A 694 7.51 1.80 19.55
C TYR A 694 7.03 1.59 18.11
N LEU A 695 7.81 2.05 17.12
CA LEU A 695 7.47 1.97 15.70
C LEU A 695 7.26 0.53 15.22
N PHE A 696 8.17 -0.39 15.58
CA PHE A 696 8.05 -1.80 15.18
C PHE A 696 6.95 -2.56 15.93
N ALA A 697 6.59 -2.15 17.15
CA ALA A 697 5.45 -2.71 17.90
C ALA A 697 4.09 -2.14 17.45
N LEU A 698 4.08 -0.99 16.77
CA LEU A 698 2.88 -0.24 16.41
C LEU A 698 1.80 -1.04 15.65
N PRO A 699 2.13 -1.94 14.68
CA PRO A 699 1.11 -2.76 14.04
C PRO A 699 0.30 -3.62 15.02
N LEU A 700 0.97 -4.19 16.03
CA LEU A 700 0.32 -5.01 17.05
C LEU A 700 -0.53 -4.15 17.98
N THR A 701 0.06 -3.07 18.53
CA THR A 701 -0.63 -2.22 19.51
C THR A 701 -1.83 -1.52 18.89
N ALA A 702 -1.72 -1.05 17.65
CA ALA A 702 -2.84 -0.43 16.92
C ALA A 702 -4.01 -1.39 16.70
N LEU A 703 -3.74 -2.63 16.25
CA LEU A 703 -4.79 -3.62 16.05
C LEU A 703 -5.46 -4.00 17.38
N LEU A 704 -4.68 -4.19 18.45
CA LEU A 704 -5.21 -4.54 19.76
C LEU A 704 -6.02 -3.40 20.40
N ALA A 705 -5.56 -2.15 20.28
CA ALA A 705 -6.31 -0.98 20.74
C ALA A 705 -7.64 -0.86 20.00
N ALA A 706 -7.65 -1.07 18.67
CA ALA A 706 -8.89 -1.14 17.91
C ALA A 706 -9.79 -2.32 18.33
N ALA A 707 -9.19 -3.47 18.70
CA ALA A 707 -9.92 -4.68 19.11
C ALA A 707 -10.70 -4.54 20.43
N LEU A 708 -10.35 -3.54 21.24
CA LEU A 708 -11.10 -3.17 22.44
C LEU A 708 -12.50 -2.63 22.08
N PHE A 709 -12.59 -1.83 21.02
CA PHE A 709 -13.82 -1.17 20.59
C PHE A 709 -14.54 -1.91 19.45
N LEU A 710 -13.79 -2.64 18.62
CA LEU A 710 -14.31 -3.23 17.38
C LEU A 710 -14.23 -4.78 17.39
N PRO A 711 -15.22 -5.47 16.79
CA PRO A 711 -16.53 -4.94 16.42
C PRO A 711 -17.32 -4.51 17.66
N ALA A 712 -18.00 -3.37 17.55
CA ALA A 712 -18.70 -2.78 18.68
C ALA A 712 -19.92 -3.63 19.09
N ARG A 713 -19.91 -4.10 20.34
CA ARG A 713 -21.04 -4.84 20.92
C ARG A 713 -22.23 -3.92 21.24
N ARG A 714 -21.96 -2.66 21.59
CA ARG A 714 -22.96 -1.64 21.94
C ARG A 714 -22.87 -0.47 20.97
N ALA A 715 -24.02 -0.05 20.43
CA ALA A 715 -24.08 1.04 19.44
C ALA A 715 -23.51 2.36 19.99
N TRP A 716 -23.81 2.71 21.24
CA TRP A 716 -23.34 3.96 21.87
C TRP A 716 -21.82 4.04 22.02
N VAL A 717 -21.14 2.91 22.29
CA VAL A 717 -19.66 2.88 22.36
C VAL A 717 -19.08 3.26 21.00
N ARG A 718 -19.70 2.79 19.91
CA ARG A 718 -19.27 3.11 18.56
C ARG A 718 -19.62 4.53 18.15
N THR A 719 -20.77 5.06 18.53
CA THR A 719 -21.23 6.38 18.05
C THR A 719 -20.78 7.55 18.91
N LEU A 720 -20.48 7.31 20.20
CA LEU A 720 -20.09 8.36 21.15
C LEU A 720 -18.65 8.22 21.63
N VAL A 721 -18.21 7.01 22.02
CA VAL A 721 -16.88 6.82 22.62
C VAL A 721 -15.79 6.71 21.57
N PHE A 722 -15.98 5.84 20.58
CA PHE A 722 -14.94 5.52 19.59
C PHE A 722 -14.51 6.73 18.74
N PRO A 723 -15.40 7.62 18.25
CA PRO A 723 -14.99 8.83 17.53
C PRO A 723 -14.13 9.74 18.40
N VAL A 724 -14.46 9.88 19.70
CA VAL A 724 -13.68 10.69 20.64
C VAL A 724 -12.30 10.08 20.83
N VAL A 725 -12.18 8.76 20.96
CA VAL A 725 -10.87 8.07 21.04
C VAL A 725 -10.05 8.30 19.77
N LEU A 726 -10.66 8.17 18.58
CA LEU A 726 -9.97 8.42 17.32
C LEU A 726 -9.54 9.89 17.18
N LEU A 727 -10.38 10.84 17.60
CA LEU A 727 -10.03 12.27 17.62
C LEU A 727 -8.86 12.53 18.56
N LEU A 728 -8.87 11.97 19.78
CA LEU A 728 -7.75 12.12 20.72
C LEU A 728 -6.44 11.55 20.15
N MET A 729 -6.50 10.42 19.43
CA MET A 729 -5.33 9.84 18.77
C MET A 729 -4.79 10.77 17.67
N VAL A 730 -5.67 11.23 16.77
CA VAL A 730 -5.29 12.15 15.68
C VAL A 730 -4.77 13.49 16.24
N THR A 731 -5.40 14.04 17.28
CA THR A 731 -4.93 15.24 17.97
C THR A 731 -3.56 15.00 18.61
N GLY A 732 -3.37 13.87 19.30
CA GLY A 732 -2.08 13.50 19.87
C GLY A 732 -0.98 13.38 18.81
N PHE A 733 -1.31 12.85 17.62
CA PHE A 733 -0.39 12.83 16.48
C PHE A 733 0.07 14.23 16.10
N PHE A 734 -0.85 15.21 16.03
CA PHE A 734 -0.47 16.58 15.70
C PHE A 734 0.46 17.18 16.74
N PHE A 735 0.26 16.94 18.04
CA PHE A 735 1.24 17.37 19.05
C PHE A 735 2.64 16.79 18.77
N GLY A 736 2.76 15.49 18.59
CA GLY A 736 4.09 14.88 18.42
C GLY A 736 4.76 15.16 17.10
N ASN A 737 3.99 15.21 16.02
CA ASN A 737 4.53 15.39 14.68
C ASN A 737 4.64 16.87 14.29
N TYR A 738 3.67 17.71 14.68
CA TYR A 738 3.61 19.12 14.28
C TYR A 738 4.09 20.08 15.37
N GLY A 739 4.27 19.61 16.61
CA GLY A 739 4.73 20.42 17.73
C GLY A 739 6.15 20.96 17.58
N LYS A 740 6.97 20.39 16.70
CA LYS A 740 8.38 20.73 16.51
C LYS A 740 8.65 21.50 15.20
N GLU A 741 7.59 21.98 14.54
CA GLU A 741 7.73 22.51 13.18
C GLU A 741 8.47 23.85 13.08
N GLN A 742 8.59 24.60 14.18
CA GLN A 742 9.36 25.85 14.18
C GLN A 742 10.85 25.63 13.85
N SER A 743 11.42 24.48 14.21
CA SER A 743 12.79 24.11 13.85
C SER A 743 12.89 23.29 12.57
N ASN A 744 11.84 22.56 12.19
CA ASN A 744 11.82 21.74 10.98
C ASN A 744 11.51 22.55 9.70
N TYR A 745 10.80 23.67 9.82
CA TYR A 745 10.46 24.52 8.68
C TYR A 745 11.62 25.46 8.30
N PHE A 746 12.06 25.39 7.04
CA PHE A 746 13.05 26.29 6.47
C PHE A 746 12.47 27.15 5.33
N THR A 747 12.84 28.43 5.30
CA THR A 747 12.48 29.32 4.18
C THR A 747 13.44 29.12 3.00
N THR A 748 13.03 29.60 1.81
CA THR A 748 13.90 29.61 0.64
C THR A 748 15.16 30.47 0.86
N ASP A 749 15.06 31.55 1.63
CA ASP A 749 16.20 32.41 1.95
C ASP A 749 17.23 31.73 2.84
N GLU A 750 16.80 30.88 3.79
CA GLU A 750 17.72 30.06 4.59
C GLU A 750 18.52 29.10 3.68
N VAL A 751 17.88 28.46 2.71
CA VAL A 751 18.55 27.58 1.73
C VAL A 751 19.54 28.38 0.87
N HIS A 752 19.12 29.56 0.37
CA HIS A 752 19.96 30.41 -0.45
C HIS A 752 21.19 30.92 0.29
N LEU A 753 21.05 31.26 1.58
CA LEU A 753 22.15 31.72 2.43
C LEU A 753 23.26 30.66 2.53
N VAL A 754 22.88 29.42 2.84
CA VAL A 754 23.84 28.32 3.03
C VAL A 754 24.50 27.94 1.69
N ARG A 755 23.73 27.86 0.60
CA ARG A 755 24.31 27.60 -0.73
C ARG A 755 25.20 28.76 -1.22
N ALA A 756 24.92 30.00 -0.82
CA ALA A 756 25.81 31.13 -1.09
C ALA A 756 27.14 31.01 -0.33
N LEU A 757 27.11 30.55 0.93
CA LEU A 757 28.32 30.25 1.70
C LEU A 757 29.18 29.19 0.99
N HIS A 758 28.59 28.08 0.54
CA HIS A 758 29.32 27.03 -0.19
C HIS A 758 29.97 27.51 -1.49
N ARG A 759 29.46 28.60 -2.10
CA ARG A 759 30.10 29.21 -3.29
C ARG A 759 31.34 30.05 -2.95
N ILE A 760 31.38 30.69 -1.78
CA ILE A 760 32.47 31.61 -1.40
C ILE A 760 33.51 30.97 -0.47
N ALA A 761 33.14 29.92 0.26
CA ALA A 761 34.01 29.26 1.22
C ALA A 761 35.14 28.49 0.52
N PRO A 762 36.43 28.76 0.86
CA PRO A 762 37.55 27.95 0.41
C PRO A 762 37.40 26.48 0.84
N GLN A 763 38.05 25.56 0.14
CA GLN A 763 38.10 24.15 0.56
C GLN A 763 38.73 24.01 1.95
N ARG A 764 38.31 22.99 2.70
CA ARG A 764 38.73 22.70 4.08
C ARG A 764 38.36 23.79 5.08
N SER A 765 37.43 24.69 4.72
CA SER A 765 36.88 25.66 5.66
C SER A 765 36.02 24.96 6.71
N LEU A 766 35.98 25.54 7.90
CA LEU A 766 35.15 25.10 9.00
C LEU A 766 33.84 25.89 9.00
N ILE A 767 32.71 25.18 9.01
CA ILE A 767 31.37 25.74 9.18
C ILE A 767 30.90 25.40 10.59
N VAL A 768 30.65 26.44 11.39
CA VAL A 768 30.14 26.34 12.76
C VAL A 768 28.73 26.88 12.80
N ALA A 769 27.84 26.19 13.50
CA ALA A 769 26.49 26.67 13.73
C ALA A 769 25.94 26.21 15.09
N PRO A 770 24.95 26.92 15.68
CA PRO A 770 24.31 26.51 16.92
C PRO A 770 23.83 25.06 16.94
N THR A 771 23.28 24.59 15.81
CA THR A 771 22.82 23.22 15.62
C THR A 771 22.74 22.88 14.13
N PHE A 772 22.66 21.60 13.82
CA PHE A 772 22.53 21.07 12.45
C PHE A 772 21.15 21.34 11.80
N PHE A 773 20.21 22.03 12.48
CA PHE A 773 18.97 22.56 11.88
C PHE A 773 19.25 23.71 10.91
N LEU A 774 20.02 23.39 9.88
CA LEU A 774 20.51 24.27 8.85
C LEU A 774 20.28 23.56 7.50
N PRO A 775 19.46 24.12 6.59
CA PRO A 775 19.17 23.46 5.32
C PRO A 775 20.40 23.45 4.42
N ALA A 776 20.55 22.44 3.58
CA ALA A 776 21.70 22.29 2.68
C ALA A 776 23.08 22.28 3.38
N ALA A 777 23.14 22.12 4.71
CA ALA A 777 24.39 22.17 5.47
C ALA A 777 25.44 21.16 4.98
N TYR A 778 24.99 19.99 4.54
CA TYR A 778 25.88 18.92 4.06
C TYR A 778 26.06 18.92 2.53
N ASP A 779 25.59 19.94 1.81
CA ASP A 779 25.86 20.04 0.37
C ASP A 779 27.37 20.16 0.15
N GLN A 780 27.94 19.23 -0.62
CA GLN A 780 29.39 19.13 -0.82
C GLN A 780 30.18 18.99 0.49
N TYR A 781 29.65 18.22 1.45
CA TYR A 781 30.26 18.01 2.76
C TYR A 781 31.73 17.53 2.69
N GLU A 782 32.16 16.91 1.59
CA GLU A 782 33.55 16.50 1.38
C GLU A 782 34.54 17.68 1.29
N ARG A 783 34.03 18.91 1.13
CA ARG A 783 34.83 20.14 1.03
C ARG A 783 34.97 20.89 2.34
N TYR A 784 34.15 20.61 3.34
CA TYR A 784 34.00 21.43 4.54
C TYR A 784 33.93 20.60 5.82
N ASP A 785 34.59 21.08 6.86
CA ASP A 785 34.43 20.54 8.20
C ASP A 785 33.26 21.23 8.89
N HIS A 786 32.52 20.50 9.73
CA HIS A 786 31.32 21.00 10.40
C HIS A 786 31.39 20.78 11.91
N ILE A 787 31.00 21.80 12.68
CA ILE A 787 30.83 21.68 14.14
C ILE A 787 29.49 22.28 14.55
N TRP A 788 28.70 21.51 15.28
CA TRP A 788 27.42 21.92 15.83
C TRP A 788 27.59 22.18 17.33
N LEU A 789 27.20 23.38 17.78
CA LEU A 789 27.47 23.81 19.15
C LEU A 789 26.63 23.05 20.19
N ASP A 790 25.48 22.51 19.80
CA ASP A 790 24.62 21.65 20.62
C ASP A 790 25.17 20.22 20.81
N GLU A 791 26.12 19.80 19.97
CA GLU A 791 26.81 18.51 20.07
C GLU A 791 28.16 18.62 20.81
N LEU A 792 28.47 19.78 21.39
CA LEU A 792 29.70 19.95 22.18
C LEU A 792 29.72 18.99 23.38
N PRO A 793 30.91 18.46 23.76
CA PRO A 793 31.02 17.50 24.85
C PRO A 793 30.41 18.02 26.16
N PRO A 794 29.67 17.19 26.91
CA PRO A 794 29.03 17.62 28.16
C PRO A 794 30.05 17.89 29.27
N SER A 795 31.21 17.21 29.25
CA SER A 795 32.33 17.44 30.16
C SER A 795 33.64 17.00 29.52
N ARG A 796 34.77 17.51 30.02
CA ARG A 796 36.11 17.06 29.61
C ARG A 796 36.42 15.63 30.06
N GLU A 797 35.76 15.15 31.10
CA GLU A 797 35.89 13.78 31.60
C GLU A 797 35.18 12.77 30.68
N ALA A 798 34.09 13.17 30.04
CA ALA A 798 33.33 12.32 29.11
C ALA A 798 34.09 12.03 27.80
N VAL A 799 35.04 12.87 27.42
CA VAL A 799 35.85 12.72 26.19
C VAL A 799 37.34 12.82 26.53
N PRO A 800 38.01 11.68 26.80
CA PRO A 800 39.44 11.67 27.10
C PRO A 800 40.25 12.30 25.97
N ASN A 801 41.27 13.10 26.33
CA ASN A 801 42.14 13.84 25.38
C ASN A 801 41.42 14.88 24.50
N LEU A 802 40.28 15.42 24.94
CA LEU A 802 39.62 16.52 24.25
C LEU A 802 40.60 17.71 24.06
N PRO A 803 40.85 18.17 22.82
CA PRO A 803 41.77 19.26 22.57
C PRO A 803 41.40 20.53 23.34
N GLY A 804 42.41 21.26 23.83
CA GLY A 804 42.18 22.46 24.67
C GLY A 804 41.33 23.55 24.00
N HIS A 805 41.41 23.67 22.67
CA HIS A 805 40.65 24.64 21.87
C HIS A 805 39.18 24.23 21.64
N VAL A 806 38.79 22.99 21.94
CA VAL A 806 37.39 22.56 21.86
C VAL A 806 36.73 22.79 23.22
N PRO A 807 35.74 23.68 23.32
CA PRO A 807 35.04 23.93 24.58
C PRO A 807 34.05 22.79 24.86
N THR A 808 33.78 22.55 26.14
CA THR A 808 32.60 21.77 26.55
C THR A 808 31.33 22.62 26.43
N LEU A 809 30.17 21.97 26.39
CA LEU A 809 28.87 22.66 26.34
C LEU A 809 28.71 23.68 27.51
N PRO A 810 29.05 23.35 28.77
CA PRO A 810 28.97 24.33 29.87
C PRO A 810 29.99 25.47 29.75
N GLU A 811 31.21 25.19 29.26
CA GLU A 811 32.24 26.22 29.02
C GLU A 811 31.75 27.23 27.97
N PHE A 812 31.16 26.73 26.87
CA PHE A 812 30.58 27.57 25.82
C PHE A 812 29.40 28.41 26.34
N VAL A 813 28.47 27.81 27.07
CA VAL A 813 27.31 28.53 27.64
C VAL A 813 27.75 29.65 28.59
N LYS A 814 28.81 29.42 29.37
CA LYS A 814 29.34 30.41 30.31
C LYS A 814 29.93 31.62 29.57
N ASP A 815 30.85 31.36 28.63
CA ASP A 815 31.64 32.37 27.92
C ASP A 815 31.66 32.10 26.40
N PRO A 816 30.56 32.43 25.66
CA PRO A 816 30.34 31.94 24.31
C PRO A 816 31.28 32.56 23.27
N SER A 817 31.55 33.87 23.31
CA SER A 817 32.44 34.50 22.32
C SER A 817 33.91 34.02 22.42
N PRO A 818 34.57 33.97 23.59
CA PRO A 818 35.94 33.45 23.69
C PRO A 818 36.03 31.98 23.28
N ALA A 819 35.10 31.14 23.76
CA ALA A 819 35.05 29.72 23.42
C ALA A 819 34.88 29.50 21.91
N LEU A 820 34.03 30.30 21.25
CA LEU A 820 33.84 30.24 19.80
C LEU A 820 35.10 30.67 19.02
N ILE A 821 35.78 31.74 19.46
CA ILE A 821 36.99 32.23 18.80
C ILE A 821 38.12 31.19 18.87
N ASP A 822 38.30 30.54 20.03
CA ASP A 822 39.32 29.50 20.20
C ASP A 822 39.02 28.28 19.34
N LEU A 823 37.76 27.84 19.32
CA LEU A 823 37.29 26.73 18.48
C LEU A 823 37.52 27.02 16.99
N MET A 824 37.04 28.17 16.52
CA MET A 824 37.14 28.58 15.11
C MET A 824 38.56 28.99 14.69
N GLY A 825 39.44 29.29 15.65
CA GLY A 825 40.84 29.64 15.40
C GLY A 825 41.72 28.46 15.00
N ALA A 826 41.29 27.24 15.29
CA ALA A 826 42.03 26.00 15.04
C ALA A 826 41.81 25.41 13.63
N VAL A 827 41.83 26.26 12.59
CA VAL A 827 41.67 25.82 11.19
C VAL A 827 43.01 25.67 10.45
N PRO A 828 43.12 24.75 9.45
CA PRO A 828 44.34 24.58 8.66
C PRO A 828 44.78 25.87 7.92
N PRO A 829 46.08 26.03 7.61
CA PRO A 829 46.54 27.17 6.81
C PRO A 829 45.80 27.28 5.47
N GLY A 830 45.27 28.48 5.17
CA GLY A 830 44.50 28.74 3.95
C GLY A 830 43.00 28.42 4.05
N ALA A 831 42.57 27.69 5.08
CA ALA A 831 41.16 27.52 5.41
C ALA A 831 40.62 28.74 6.18
N LYS A 832 39.29 28.88 6.17
CA LYS A 832 38.57 29.91 6.93
C LYS A 832 37.54 29.27 7.84
N ALA A 833 37.11 29.99 8.86
CA ALA A 833 36.02 29.56 9.75
C ALA A 833 34.83 30.50 9.62
N TYR A 834 33.65 29.92 9.43
CA TYR A 834 32.38 30.64 9.27
C TYR A 834 31.39 30.24 10.35
N LEU A 835 30.76 31.22 11.00
CA LEU A 835 29.60 31.02 11.87
C LEU A 835 28.34 31.30 11.05
N VAL A 836 27.43 30.33 10.98
CA VAL A 836 26.14 30.46 10.28
C VAL A 836 25.02 30.51 11.30
N LEU A 837 24.20 31.55 11.21
CA LEU A 837 23.04 31.75 12.07
C LEU A 837 21.79 31.86 11.19
N ASN A 838 20.80 31.00 11.43
CA ASN A 838 19.50 31.06 10.79
C ASN A 838 18.35 31.11 11.81
N ARG A 839 17.13 31.31 11.30
CA ARG A 839 15.93 31.39 12.11
C ARG A 839 15.61 30.07 12.84
N ALA A 840 15.78 28.93 12.16
CA ALA A 840 15.37 27.62 12.69
C ALA A 840 16.24 27.09 13.86
N GLN A 841 17.47 27.58 14.00
CA GLN A 841 18.42 27.15 15.05
C GLN A 841 18.03 27.61 16.46
N LEU A 842 17.43 28.79 16.59
CA LEU A 842 17.03 29.32 17.89
C LEU A 842 15.97 28.43 18.60
N PRO A 843 14.84 28.08 17.96
CA PRO A 843 13.88 27.17 18.58
C PRO A 843 14.42 25.74 18.72
N ALA A 844 15.30 25.29 17.83
CA ALA A 844 15.93 23.98 17.94
C ALA A 844 16.82 23.84 19.18
N THR A 845 17.37 24.94 19.69
CA THR A 845 18.31 24.93 20.82
C THR A 845 17.68 25.43 22.12
N GLU A 846 17.15 26.65 22.13
CA GLU A 846 16.63 27.28 23.36
C GLU A 846 15.24 26.74 23.74
N THR A 847 14.32 26.61 22.78
CA THR A 847 12.96 26.11 23.05
C THR A 847 12.95 24.63 23.44
N ALA A 848 13.92 23.85 22.93
CA ALA A 848 14.20 22.46 23.30
C ALA A 848 14.91 22.30 24.66
N GLY A 849 15.43 23.39 25.24
CA GLY A 849 16.12 23.39 26.53
C GLY A 849 17.56 22.89 26.49
N ILE A 850 18.21 22.91 25.32
CA ILE A 850 19.63 22.57 25.13
C ILE A 850 20.50 23.73 25.61
N PHE A 851 20.23 24.94 25.11
CA PHE A 851 20.86 26.16 25.61
C PHE A 851 19.92 26.91 26.56
N PRO A 852 20.45 27.57 27.61
CA PRO A 852 19.67 28.54 28.36
C PRO A 852 19.13 29.64 27.43
N LYS A 853 17.93 30.11 27.72
CA LYS A 853 17.28 31.16 26.93
C LYS A 853 18.15 32.42 26.83
N GLY A 854 18.30 32.97 25.63
CA GLY A 854 19.10 34.15 25.33
C GLY A 854 20.60 33.89 25.14
N THR A 855 21.05 32.62 25.12
CA THR A 855 22.45 32.28 24.86
C THR A 855 22.86 32.65 23.44
N ILE A 856 22.01 32.36 22.45
CA ILE A 856 22.30 32.70 21.05
C ILE A 856 22.25 34.20 20.82
N ASP A 857 21.27 34.89 21.43
CA ASP A 857 21.19 36.35 21.37
C ASP A 857 22.42 37.01 22.01
N ARG A 858 22.92 36.45 23.13
CA ARG A 858 24.15 36.90 23.78
C ARG A 858 25.35 36.69 22.87
N LEU A 859 25.47 35.50 22.26
CA LEU A 859 26.54 35.21 21.29
C LEU A 859 26.54 36.24 20.15
N ILE A 860 25.38 36.52 19.54
CA ILE A 860 25.24 37.49 18.44
C ILE A 860 25.72 38.89 18.87
N ARG A 861 25.33 39.34 20.06
CA ARG A 861 25.77 40.64 20.60
C ARG A 861 27.28 40.68 20.84
N GLU A 862 27.84 39.64 21.46
CA GLU A 862 29.27 39.58 21.77
C GLU A 862 30.15 39.50 20.52
N ILE A 863 29.79 38.67 19.52
CA ILE A 863 30.58 38.56 18.28
C ILE A 863 30.55 39.86 17.49
N SER A 864 29.40 40.54 17.42
CA SER A 864 29.23 41.80 16.70
C SER A 864 30.05 42.93 17.33
N GLY A 865 30.25 42.90 18.65
CA GLY A 865 31.08 43.86 19.39
C GLY A 865 32.56 43.50 19.47
N SER A 866 32.95 42.27 19.15
CA SER A 866 34.33 41.77 19.36
C SER A 866 35.37 42.34 18.39
N GLY A 867 34.95 42.83 17.22
CA GLY A 867 35.85 43.18 16.10
C GLY A 867 36.59 42.00 15.47
N ARG A 868 36.35 40.77 15.95
CA ARG A 868 36.98 39.52 15.45
C ARG A 868 36.16 38.83 14.38
N PHE A 869 34.91 39.22 14.18
CA PHE A 869 34.02 38.64 13.18
C PHE A 869 33.63 39.70 12.16
N ARG A 870 33.64 39.30 10.88
CA ARG A 870 33.14 40.11 9.77
C ARG A 870 31.93 39.43 9.17
N GLN A 871 30.80 40.13 9.09
CA GLN A 871 29.66 39.65 8.32
C GLN A 871 30.03 39.60 6.84
N VAL A 872 29.87 38.42 6.21
CA VAL A 872 30.20 38.19 4.80
C VAL A 872 28.97 37.93 3.92
N LEU A 873 27.90 37.40 4.51
CA LEU A 873 26.61 37.20 3.85
C LEU A 873 25.47 37.55 4.81
N GLY A 874 24.34 37.96 4.27
CA GLY A 874 23.11 38.17 5.03
C GLY A 874 21.91 38.30 4.10
N ASN A 875 20.77 37.76 4.54
CA ASN A 875 19.46 37.91 3.92
C ASN A 875 18.37 37.73 5.00
N ASP A 876 17.10 37.69 4.61
CA ASP A 876 15.98 37.52 5.54
C ASP A 876 15.97 36.15 6.24
N GLY A 877 16.70 35.16 5.71
CA GLY A 877 16.85 33.83 6.31
C GLY A 877 17.92 33.75 7.40
N GLY A 878 18.89 34.66 7.42
CA GLY A 878 19.97 34.63 8.40
C GLY A 878 21.24 35.38 8.01
N VAL A 879 22.31 35.14 8.76
CA VAL A 879 23.58 35.86 8.64
C VAL A 879 24.77 34.89 8.73
N VAL A 880 25.83 35.17 7.97
CA VAL A 880 27.09 34.45 8.03
C VAL A 880 28.23 35.37 8.43
N TYR A 881 28.98 34.97 9.44
CA TYR A 881 30.16 35.68 9.95
C TYR A 881 31.44 34.88 9.65
N GLU A 882 32.48 35.55 9.16
CA GLU A 882 33.83 35.00 9.01
C GLU A 882 34.69 35.41 10.22
N LEU A 883 35.43 34.47 10.81
CA LEU A 883 36.43 34.78 11.84
C LEU A 883 37.67 35.42 11.19
N LEU A 884 38.07 36.60 11.68
CA LEU A 884 39.27 37.30 11.25
C LEU A 884 40.53 36.73 11.94
N PRO A 885 41.66 36.60 11.21
CA PRO A 885 42.93 36.18 11.78
C PRO A 885 43.31 37.06 12.97
N GLN A 886 44.01 36.49 13.96
CA GLN A 886 44.64 37.32 14.99
C GLN A 886 45.64 38.25 14.29
N THR A 887 45.36 39.55 14.25
CA THR A 887 46.38 40.56 13.97
C THR A 887 47.41 40.43 15.08
N LYS A 888 48.59 39.89 14.76
CA LYS A 888 49.76 40.00 15.63
C LYS A 888 49.95 41.49 15.88
N ALA A 889 49.58 41.97 17.06
CA ALA A 889 50.04 43.26 17.54
C ALA A 889 51.56 43.22 17.42
N GLY A 890 52.12 44.12 16.63
CA GLY A 890 53.57 44.29 16.55
C GLY A 890 54.09 44.45 17.98
N LYS A 891 54.95 43.53 18.40
CA LYS A 891 55.88 43.83 19.48
C LYS A 891 56.76 44.95 18.94
N SER A 892 56.43 46.18 19.31
CA SER A 892 57.32 47.34 19.22
C SER A 892 58.53 47.11 20.09
#